data_AF-A0A5L8LL96-F1
#
_entry.id   AF-A0A5L8LL96-F1
#
_cell.length_a   1.000
_cell.length_b   1.000
_cell.length_c   1.000
_cell.angle_alpha   90.00
_cell.angle_beta   90.00
_cell.angle_gamma   90.00
#
_symmetry.space_group_name_H-M   'P 1'
#
loop_
_entity.id
_entity.type
_entity.pdbx_description
1 polymer ?
#
loop_
_entity_poly.entity_id
_entity_poly.type
_entity_poly.pdbx_seq_one_letter_code
_entity_poly.pdbx_strand_id
1 'polypeptide(L)'
;MKLSYYTSKVLMGVSISALLSSAALAQEINHTNFTDFFNYKDGIWSLDSKENIELKISPSDIQSYYHGENSDKPIKEFNIKTSGTLTIGSDSDWIDVGETSTNEAKYDLYSVNLEAKEIVLNKDQTSLKANKAFNIKGNLTLNGSSPITNDNINNEELDRPSLDVWNGYGEKDGYMSIQGNLNVNNSFIGIHDASKKGGLISVDGDVNIKDSAIGISTNSVSNLGINNYVAIKTTGSFNEDIDKNIVTALYTKDITSMLETSNLLPKNVFFEDTDLAKFTDYKLSVSNDGKSLLISGGANENVRDLAMILESEIDIRKEALDTFENIKKNIKYDEEYNKNSYQKPGYIGDDAMLEAIAQAEKELQEQIKKLEQQIQDIKDNGGKFDGGDLVENMKDISLENKNLAINMLNSILDSKLSNDAVAALTLDTTGKNLNTLTTNTKASAKAIVNNAQNSSVNSSIGVANDLAIGTRIAKLSNPYQDKALVEKFATTHIAALASDVYNYYGNSSFNNNFWGNVFGGANIIDGDSGALYGFTLGADRKINDNALLGFYFTYADSTIKDGVMEQKSDNYQFGIYSLINPNDQWEINLRAYGQISPTDQSVVMLNDSNKADYNSKFFGLSANAGRIFNPNSSSLFIKPFAGINYYYAHTPSYKESGMFAKDVQSMTNNSISLELGTELRKYMSEASYLFITPKIEQYVMNDGDDFVAGFVGSGSNFIIKGNDKKKTYAQIIIGGNVDISEQFSLNAGVGAKQILAGKTDGKNETYVSGQVGFKYKF
;
A
#
# COMPACT_ATOMS: atom_id res chain seq x y z
N MET A 1 33.22 43.18 34.81
CA MET A 1 34.70 43.30 34.75
C MET A 1 35.31 42.47 35.88
N LYS A 2 35.64 41.20 35.59
CA LYS A 2 36.53 40.23 36.28
C LYS A 2 36.07 38.80 35.98
N LEU A 3 37.04 37.95 35.60
CA LEU A 3 36.99 36.53 35.20
C LEU A 3 36.27 36.27 33.86
N SER A 4 36.84 35.60 32.86
CA SER A 4 37.72 34.44 32.90
C SER A 4 38.78 34.46 31.76
N TYR A 5 40.04 34.25 32.12
CA TYR A 5 41.19 34.13 31.22
C TYR A 5 41.64 32.65 31.05
N TYR A 6 40.78 31.70 31.47
CA TYR A 6 41.13 30.28 31.57
C TYR A 6 40.21 29.30 30.82
N THR A 7 39.19 29.76 30.09
CA THR A 7 38.24 28.84 29.43
C THR A 7 38.45 28.66 27.92
N SER A 8 39.32 29.45 27.28
CA SER A 8 39.52 29.39 25.82
C SER A 8 40.75 28.58 25.36
N LYS A 9 41.48 27.91 26.27
CA LYS A 9 42.70 27.15 25.94
C LYS A 9 42.63 25.64 26.14
N VAL A 10 41.51 25.09 26.59
CA VAL A 10 41.40 23.64 26.89
C VAL A 10 40.84 22.82 25.73
N LEU A 11 40.13 23.40 24.75
CA LEU A 11 39.54 22.64 23.62
C LEU A 11 40.31 22.70 22.28
N MET A 12 41.36 23.52 22.14
CA MET A 12 42.10 23.67 20.87
C MET A 12 43.59 23.26 20.96
N GLY A 13 44.02 22.68 22.08
CA GLY A 13 45.44 22.51 22.40
C GLY A 13 46.04 21.11 22.24
N VAL A 14 45.27 20.08 21.87
CA VAL A 14 45.76 18.68 21.97
C VAL A 14 45.81 17.92 20.64
N SER A 15 45.17 18.39 19.55
CA SER A 15 45.05 17.60 18.33
C SER A 15 46.12 17.88 17.26
N ILE A 16 46.51 19.12 16.98
CA ILE A 16 47.36 19.41 15.80
C ILE A 16 48.85 19.12 16.05
N SER A 17 49.36 19.37 17.27
CA SER A 17 50.78 19.21 17.59
C SER A 17 51.22 17.75 17.68
N ALA A 18 50.30 16.85 18.04
CA ALA A 18 50.58 15.40 18.10
C ALA A 18 50.53 14.77 16.70
N LEU A 19 49.60 15.20 15.84
CA LEU A 19 49.42 14.70 14.46
C LEU A 19 50.61 14.99 13.53
N LEU A 20 51.33 16.10 13.72
CA LEU A 20 52.53 16.44 12.92
C LEU A 20 53.82 15.75 13.40
N SER A 21 53.79 15.03 14.53
CA SER A 21 54.98 14.42 15.14
C SER A 21 55.09 12.90 14.98
N SER A 22 54.05 12.22 14.47
CA SER A 22 54.01 10.75 14.31
C SER A 22 54.67 10.22 13.04
N ALA A 23 55.12 11.09 12.12
CA ALA A 23 55.90 10.70 10.94
C ALA A 23 57.34 10.24 11.27
N ALA A 24 57.74 10.25 12.56
CA ALA A 24 58.98 9.62 13.01
C ALA A 24 58.77 8.11 13.13
N LEU A 25 59.17 7.36 12.09
CA LEU A 25 59.32 5.90 12.04
C LEU A 25 58.01 5.08 12.20
N ALA A 26 57.00 5.32 11.36
CA ALA A 26 55.91 4.35 11.19
C ALA A 26 56.34 3.20 10.28
N GLN A 27 55.95 1.98 10.63
CA GLN A 27 56.11 0.78 9.81
C GLN A 27 55.05 0.77 8.72
N GLU A 28 55.48 0.96 7.48
CA GLU A 28 54.60 0.91 6.32
C GLU A 28 54.32 -0.55 5.91
N ILE A 29 53.03 -0.89 5.85
CA ILE A 29 52.53 -2.18 5.39
C ILE A 29 51.73 -1.96 4.12
N ASN A 30 52.17 -2.53 3.02
CA ASN A 30 51.56 -2.45 1.70
C ASN A 30 51.45 -3.83 1.05
N HIS A 31 50.88 -3.91 -0.15
CA HIS A 31 50.64 -5.19 -0.84
C HIS A 31 51.90 -6.04 -1.06
N THR A 32 53.08 -5.43 -1.14
CA THR A 32 54.33 -6.15 -1.40
C THR A 32 54.92 -6.81 -0.15
N ASN A 33 54.60 -6.33 1.04
CA ASN A 33 55.21 -6.76 2.30
C ASN A 33 54.18 -7.19 3.37
N PHE A 34 52.89 -7.14 3.07
CA PHE A 34 51.79 -7.48 3.99
C PHE A 34 52.01 -8.80 4.74
N THR A 35 52.51 -9.83 4.05
CA THR A 35 52.71 -11.16 4.64
C THR A 35 53.95 -11.31 5.50
N ASP A 36 54.85 -10.33 5.46
CA ASP A 36 55.98 -10.28 6.39
C ASP A 36 55.50 -9.90 7.81
N PHE A 37 54.32 -9.30 7.92
CA PHE A 37 53.76 -8.78 9.16
C PHE A 37 52.56 -9.57 9.67
N PHE A 38 51.71 -10.07 8.77
CA PHE A 38 50.47 -10.75 9.13
C PHE A 38 50.60 -12.27 9.21
N ASN A 39 50.01 -12.86 10.25
CA ASN A 39 49.84 -14.30 10.41
C ASN A 39 48.43 -14.73 9.97
N TYR A 40 48.33 -15.77 9.14
CA TYR A 40 47.06 -16.38 8.73
C TYR A 40 46.84 -17.75 9.39
N LYS A 41 45.67 -17.93 10.02
CA LYS A 41 45.25 -19.23 10.57
C LYS A 41 43.72 -19.38 10.59
N ASP A 42 43.21 -20.47 10.03
CA ASP A 42 41.77 -20.86 10.08
C ASP A 42 40.76 -19.79 9.61
N GLY A 43 41.18 -18.95 8.65
CA GLY A 43 40.39 -17.81 8.14
C GLY A 43 40.62 -16.49 8.89
N ILE A 44 41.60 -16.43 9.80
CA ILE A 44 41.90 -15.25 10.60
C ILE A 44 43.26 -14.68 10.18
N TRP A 45 43.27 -13.42 9.75
CA TRP A 45 44.47 -12.62 9.56
C TRP A 45 44.76 -11.83 10.83
N SER A 46 46.01 -11.88 11.32
CA SER A 46 46.37 -11.22 12.57
C SER A 46 47.76 -10.59 12.53
N LEU A 47 47.83 -9.33 12.97
CA LEU A 47 49.06 -8.57 13.20
C LEU A 47 49.12 -8.13 14.67
N ASP A 48 50.25 -8.35 15.33
CA ASP A 48 50.55 -7.81 16.67
C ASP A 48 51.91 -7.11 16.62
N SER A 49 51.90 -5.78 16.77
CA SER A 49 53.08 -4.92 16.72
C SER A 49 53.14 -3.98 17.93
N LYS A 50 54.30 -3.39 18.17
CA LYS A 50 54.45 -2.30 19.16
C LYS A 50 54.71 -0.94 18.53
N GLU A 51 54.94 -0.93 17.22
CA GLU A 51 55.32 0.25 16.44
C GLU A 51 54.09 1.01 15.92
N ASN A 52 54.28 2.25 15.49
CA ASN A 52 53.28 2.93 14.68
C ASN A 52 53.16 2.19 13.33
N ILE A 53 51.95 2.00 12.82
CA ILE A 53 51.68 1.32 11.55
C ILE A 53 51.03 2.31 10.58
N GLU A 54 51.47 2.29 9.34
CA GLU A 54 50.78 2.91 8.21
C GLU A 54 50.32 1.79 7.26
N LEU A 55 49.01 1.63 7.12
CA LEU A 55 48.39 0.58 6.32
C LEU A 55 48.02 1.13 4.93
N LYS A 56 48.65 0.57 3.91
CA LYS A 56 48.54 0.87 2.47
C LYS A 56 48.17 -0.37 1.67
N ILE A 57 47.09 -1.04 2.08
CA ILE A 57 46.58 -2.22 1.38
C ILE A 57 45.16 -1.93 0.90
N SER A 58 44.88 -2.27 -0.35
CA SER A 58 43.54 -2.28 -0.91
C SER A 58 42.84 -3.63 -0.66
N PRO A 59 41.51 -3.71 -0.79
CA PRO A 59 40.76 -4.97 -0.67
C PRO A 59 41.28 -6.12 -1.55
N SER A 60 41.79 -5.81 -2.74
CA SER A 60 42.34 -6.79 -3.69
C SER A 60 43.74 -7.27 -3.29
N ASP A 61 44.48 -6.52 -2.46
CA ASP A 61 45.80 -6.92 -1.98
C ASP A 61 45.74 -8.03 -0.93
N ILE A 62 44.67 -8.06 -0.14
CA ILE A 62 44.38 -9.17 0.79
C ILE A 62 44.11 -10.47 -0.01
N GLN A 63 43.62 -10.33 -1.24
CA GLN A 63 43.27 -11.43 -2.15
C GLN A 63 44.44 -11.90 -3.04
N SER A 64 45.35 -11.04 -3.47
CA SER A 64 46.45 -11.43 -4.38
C SER A 64 47.41 -12.45 -3.74
N TYR A 65 47.53 -12.45 -2.40
CA TYR A 65 48.26 -13.49 -1.66
C TYR A 65 47.49 -14.82 -1.55
N TYR A 66 46.18 -14.80 -1.81
CA TYR A 66 45.29 -15.97 -1.75
C TYR A 66 45.50 -16.96 -2.91
N HIS A 67 46.36 -16.68 -3.90
CA HIS A 67 46.64 -17.59 -5.03
C HIS A 67 47.47 -18.86 -4.68
N GLY A 68 47.56 -19.27 -3.41
CA GLY A 68 48.22 -20.51 -2.92
C GLY A 68 47.25 -21.58 -2.36
N GLU A 69 47.73 -22.57 -1.58
CA GLU A 69 46.96 -23.72 -1.02
C GLU A 69 45.68 -23.37 -0.20
N ASN A 70 45.39 -22.09 0.02
CA ASN A 70 44.24 -21.61 0.80
C ASN A 70 43.26 -20.74 -0.01
N SER A 71 43.36 -20.71 -1.35
CA SER A 71 42.56 -19.86 -2.26
C SER A 71 41.04 -19.95 -2.07
N ASP A 72 40.55 -21.07 -1.54
CA ASP A 72 39.12 -21.38 -1.49
C ASP A 72 38.50 -21.18 -0.09
N LYS A 73 39.22 -20.57 0.86
CA LYS A 73 38.78 -20.45 2.27
C LYS A 73 38.26 -19.05 2.60
N PRO A 74 37.10 -18.88 3.27
CA PRO A 74 36.60 -17.56 3.67
C PRO A 74 37.52 -16.86 4.66
N ILE A 75 37.71 -15.55 4.51
CA ILE A 75 38.21 -14.69 5.58
C ILE A 75 37.07 -14.53 6.60
N LYS A 76 37.35 -14.84 7.86
CA LYS A 76 36.40 -14.70 8.97
C LYS A 76 36.69 -13.44 9.78
N GLU A 77 37.97 -13.19 10.03
CA GLU A 77 38.42 -12.07 10.86
C GLU A 77 39.70 -11.44 10.32
N PHE A 78 39.78 -10.11 10.42
CA PHE A 78 40.98 -9.33 10.14
C PHE A 78 41.35 -8.50 11.38
N ASN A 79 42.46 -8.86 12.00
CA ASN A 79 42.85 -8.39 13.32
C ASN A 79 44.17 -7.61 13.25
N ILE A 80 44.15 -6.33 13.64
CA ILE A 80 45.36 -5.53 13.82
C ILE A 80 45.43 -5.10 15.27
N LYS A 81 46.56 -5.38 15.91
CA LYS A 81 46.88 -4.91 17.25
C LYS A 81 48.21 -4.17 17.24
N THR A 82 48.19 -2.93 17.72
CA THR A 82 49.41 -2.17 18.01
C THR A 82 49.28 -1.36 19.30
N SER A 83 50.38 -1.17 20.02
CA SER A 83 50.44 -0.17 21.09
C SER A 83 50.66 1.27 20.58
N GLY A 84 50.99 1.43 19.29
CA GLY A 84 51.22 2.72 18.61
C GLY A 84 49.95 3.29 17.96
N THR A 85 50.16 4.19 17.00
CA THR A 85 49.12 4.72 16.11
C THR A 85 48.97 3.82 14.88
N LEU A 86 47.73 3.59 14.45
CA LEU A 86 47.39 2.95 13.16
C LEU A 86 46.87 4.02 12.20
N THR A 87 47.61 4.34 11.16
CA THR A 87 47.16 5.21 10.07
C THR A 87 46.69 4.35 8.90
N ILE A 88 45.55 4.68 8.31
CA ILE A 88 45.01 4.03 7.12
C ILE A 88 45.03 5.08 6.00
N GLY A 89 45.75 4.81 4.92
CA GLY A 89 45.84 5.74 3.79
C GLY A 89 47.02 5.54 2.86
N SER A 90 46.79 5.75 1.56
CA SER A 90 47.81 5.89 0.51
C SER A 90 47.71 7.30 -0.10
N ASP A 91 48.76 7.77 -0.76
CA ASP A 91 48.75 9.07 -1.48
C ASP A 91 48.07 8.97 -2.85
N SER A 92 47.79 7.76 -3.34
CA SER A 92 47.34 7.52 -4.71
C SER A 92 46.31 6.39 -4.88
N ASP A 93 45.96 5.67 -3.82
CA ASP A 93 45.15 4.45 -3.92
C ASP A 93 44.01 4.44 -2.91
N TRP A 94 42.89 3.89 -3.35
CA TRP A 94 41.72 3.65 -2.52
C TRP A 94 41.97 2.53 -1.50
N ILE A 95 41.63 2.76 -0.24
CA ILE A 95 41.77 1.80 0.85
C ILE A 95 40.44 1.63 1.57
N ASP A 96 39.85 0.44 1.43
CA ASP A 96 38.71 -0.01 2.21
C ASP A 96 39.12 -1.12 3.16
N VAL A 97 38.75 -0.98 4.44
CA VAL A 97 38.91 -2.04 5.43
C VAL A 97 37.53 -2.58 5.80
N GLY A 98 37.33 -3.90 5.73
CA GLY A 98 36.07 -4.57 6.09
C GLY A 98 35.17 -4.95 4.90
N GLU A 99 35.74 -4.92 3.70
CA GLU A 99 35.19 -5.53 2.48
C GLU A 99 36.35 -6.19 1.70
N THR A 100 36.07 -7.22 0.91
CA THR A 100 37.00 -7.68 -0.15
C THR A 100 36.36 -7.49 -1.52
N SER A 101 37.16 -7.56 -2.58
CA SER A 101 36.71 -7.51 -3.97
C SER A 101 36.55 -8.91 -4.58
N THR A 102 35.89 -9.85 -3.91
CA THR A 102 35.77 -11.23 -4.40
C THR A 102 34.50 -11.47 -5.22
N ASN A 103 34.51 -12.61 -5.90
CA ASN A 103 33.47 -13.07 -6.81
C ASN A 103 32.33 -13.83 -6.11
N GLU A 104 32.53 -14.23 -4.86
CA GLU A 104 31.54 -14.99 -4.11
C GLU A 104 31.21 -14.22 -2.83
N ALA A 105 29.98 -13.68 -2.74
CA ALA A 105 29.53 -12.81 -1.64
C ALA A 105 29.79 -13.34 -0.22
N LYS A 106 29.93 -14.65 -0.03
CA LYS A 106 30.33 -15.29 1.24
C LYS A 106 31.77 -15.01 1.68
N TYR A 107 32.63 -14.53 0.79
CA TYR A 107 34.05 -14.25 1.04
C TYR A 107 34.32 -12.76 1.28
N ASP A 108 33.39 -11.87 0.90
CA ASP A 108 33.49 -10.41 1.08
C ASP A 108 33.10 -9.92 2.48
N LEU A 109 32.61 -10.82 3.32
CA LEU A 109 32.01 -10.48 4.61
C LEU A 109 32.85 -11.08 5.75
N TYR A 110 33.69 -10.25 6.36
CA TYR A 110 34.51 -10.64 7.51
C TYR A 110 34.42 -9.61 8.63
N SER A 111 34.65 -10.07 9.86
CA SER A 111 34.71 -9.18 11.01
C SER A 111 36.08 -8.50 11.08
N VAL A 112 36.13 -7.25 11.49
CA VAL A 112 37.38 -6.49 11.65
C VAL A 112 37.59 -6.14 13.11
N ASN A 113 38.79 -6.34 13.62
CA ASN A 113 39.18 -5.91 14.97
C ASN A 113 40.46 -5.07 14.89
N LEU A 114 40.35 -3.77 15.18
CA LEU A 114 41.47 -2.84 15.25
C LEU A 114 41.72 -2.44 16.70
N GLU A 115 42.88 -2.76 17.25
CA GLU A 115 43.33 -2.33 18.58
C GLU A 115 44.55 -1.44 18.42
N ALA A 116 44.41 -0.14 18.68
CA ALA A 116 45.50 0.83 18.65
C ALA A 116 45.27 1.93 19.69
N LYS A 117 46.29 2.72 20.03
CA LYS A 117 46.06 3.91 20.86
C LYS A 117 45.17 4.93 20.13
N GLU A 118 45.45 5.12 18.85
CA GLU A 118 44.76 6.03 17.94
C GLU A 118 44.71 5.37 16.55
N ILE A 119 43.55 5.36 15.92
CA ILE A 119 43.33 4.95 14.52
C ILE A 119 43.01 6.22 13.73
N VAL A 120 43.76 6.48 12.66
CA VAL A 120 43.67 7.74 11.90
C VAL A 120 43.41 7.46 10.42
N LEU A 121 42.38 8.10 9.87
CA LEU A 121 42.16 8.26 8.45
C LEU A 121 42.32 9.74 8.12
N ASN A 122 43.43 10.10 7.48
CA ASN A 122 43.78 11.49 7.15
C ASN A 122 44.12 11.69 5.66
N LYS A 123 43.79 10.68 4.85
CA LYS A 123 43.92 10.70 3.41
C LYS A 123 42.53 10.53 2.82
N ASP A 124 42.20 11.36 1.85
CA ASP A 124 41.05 11.12 0.98
C ASP A 124 41.26 9.73 0.31
N GLN A 125 40.17 9.05 -0.07
CA GLN A 125 40.08 7.68 -0.59
C GLN A 125 40.30 6.59 0.46
N THR A 126 39.97 6.87 1.72
CA THR A 126 40.05 5.88 2.81
C THR A 126 38.71 5.64 3.47
N SER A 127 38.33 4.38 3.66
CA SER A 127 37.11 4.04 4.37
C SER A 127 37.26 2.88 5.34
N LEU A 128 36.39 2.88 6.35
CA LEU A 128 36.13 1.73 7.21
C LEU A 128 34.71 1.24 6.95
N LYS A 129 34.57 0.02 6.42
CA LYS A 129 33.30 -0.59 6.05
C LYS A 129 32.93 -1.73 7.00
N ALA A 130 31.90 -1.53 7.80
CA ALA A 130 31.30 -2.57 8.62
C ALA A 130 30.22 -3.32 7.83
N ASN A 131 30.62 -4.36 7.10
CA ASN A 131 29.71 -5.33 6.49
C ASN A 131 29.29 -6.46 7.45
N LYS A 132 30.16 -6.73 8.44
CA LYS A 132 29.96 -7.59 9.61
C LYS A 132 30.34 -6.79 10.88
N ALA A 133 30.66 -7.48 11.97
CA ALA A 133 31.20 -6.87 13.17
C ALA A 133 32.49 -6.07 12.87
N PHE A 134 32.51 -4.79 13.21
CA PHE A 134 33.70 -3.95 13.14
C PHE A 134 34.00 -3.37 14.53
N ASN A 135 35.01 -3.90 15.19
CA ASN A 135 35.38 -3.54 16.55
C ASN A 135 36.67 -2.72 16.54
N ILE A 136 36.60 -1.54 17.13
CA ILE A 136 37.73 -0.63 17.31
C ILE A 136 37.97 -0.46 18.80
N LYS A 137 39.21 -0.66 19.23
CA LYS A 137 39.66 -0.40 20.59
C LYS A 137 40.78 0.62 20.55
N GLY A 138 40.44 1.84 20.93
CA GLY A 138 41.25 3.04 20.65
C GLY A 138 40.37 4.20 20.20
N ASN A 139 40.95 5.39 20.14
CA ASN A 139 40.28 6.53 19.52
C ASN A 139 40.29 6.37 18.00
N LEU A 140 39.20 6.77 17.34
CA LEU A 140 39.10 6.85 15.89
C LEU A 140 39.02 8.31 15.45
N THR A 141 39.88 8.71 14.52
CA THR A 141 39.93 10.06 13.97
C THR A 141 39.90 10.04 12.44
N LEU A 142 38.88 10.68 11.85
CA LEU A 142 38.74 10.92 10.41
C LEU A 142 38.94 12.42 10.14
N ASN A 143 39.84 12.76 9.23
CA ASN A 143 40.11 14.15 8.83
C ASN A 143 40.25 14.24 7.30
N GLY A 144 39.19 14.67 6.62
CA GLY A 144 39.25 14.94 5.19
C GLY A 144 39.92 16.27 4.86
N SER A 145 40.48 16.36 3.66
CA SER A 145 41.19 17.56 3.20
C SER A 145 40.25 18.70 2.79
N SER A 146 39.01 18.35 2.40
CA SER A 146 38.10 19.23 1.67
C SER A 146 36.76 19.44 2.41
N PRO A 147 36.29 20.68 2.59
CA PRO A 147 35.00 20.97 3.24
C PRO A 147 33.81 20.27 2.58
N ILE A 148 32.84 19.83 3.38
CA ILE A 148 31.58 19.26 2.89
C ILE A 148 30.51 20.33 2.75
N THR A 149 29.82 20.33 1.61
CA THR A 149 28.65 21.16 1.30
C THR A 149 27.54 20.30 0.71
N ASN A 150 26.30 20.82 0.67
CA ASN A 150 25.17 20.12 0.07
C ASN A 150 25.35 19.82 -1.44
N ASP A 151 26.28 20.50 -2.11
CA ASP A 151 26.51 20.34 -3.55
C ASP A 151 27.61 19.29 -3.85
N ASN A 152 28.33 18.82 -2.83
CA ASN A 152 29.51 17.96 -3.03
C ASN A 152 29.61 16.80 -2.03
N ILE A 153 28.50 16.40 -1.39
CA ILE A 153 28.47 15.33 -0.39
C ILE A 153 29.07 14.03 -0.97
N ASN A 154 28.57 13.60 -2.13
CA ASN A 154 28.99 12.40 -2.84
C ASN A 154 29.85 12.70 -4.08
N ASN A 155 30.64 13.78 -4.05
CA ASN A 155 31.57 14.03 -5.14
C ASN A 155 32.72 13.01 -5.08
N GLU A 156 32.68 12.01 -5.96
CA GLU A 156 33.72 10.99 -6.14
C GLU A 156 35.10 11.58 -6.49
N GLU A 157 35.19 12.84 -6.92
CA GLU A 157 36.51 13.49 -7.11
C GLU A 157 37.12 13.97 -5.79
N LEU A 158 36.34 14.05 -4.70
CA LEU A 158 36.79 14.50 -3.38
C LEU A 158 37.08 13.35 -2.41
N ASP A 159 36.44 12.19 -2.62
CA ASP A 159 36.62 10.93 -1.89
C ASP A 159 37.09 11.09 -0.45
N ARG A 160 36.26 11.64 0.42
CA ARG A 160 36.71 11.98 1.79
C ARG A 160 36.85 10.72 2.64
N PRO A 161 37.63 10.75 3.75
CA PRO A 161 37.63 9.67 4.71
C PRO A 161 36.20 9.35 5.16
N SER A 162 35.81 8.07 5.10
CA SER A 162 34.45 7.65 5.41
C SER A 162 34.35 6.50 6.42
N LEU A 163 33.17 6.45 7.04
CA LEU A 163 32.74 5.39 7.93
C LEU A 163 31.42 4.81 7.42
N ASP A 164 31.40 3.56 6.99
CA ASP A 164 30.22 2.98 6.35
C ASP A 164 29.75 1.73 7.10
N VAL A 165 28.47 1.67 7.43
CA VAL A 165 27.88 0.50 8.12
C VAL A 165 26.70 -0.03 7.33
N TRP A 166 26.76 -1.31 6.96
CA TRP A 166 25.77 -1.95 6.10
C TRP A 166 25.00 -3.05 6.83
N ASN A 167 23.67 -2.90 6.95
CA ASN A 167 22.78 -3.84 7.61
C ASN A 167 21.48 -4.05 6.80
N GLY A 168 21.14 -5.32 6.55
CA GLY A 168 19.89 -5.71 5.90
C GLY A 168 19.90 -5.68 4.37
N TYR A 169 21.06 -5.46 3.76
CA TYR A 169 21.30 -5.59 2.32
C TYR A 169 21.96 -6.95 2.03
N GLY A 170 21.18 -7.95 1.61
CA GLY A 170 21.68 -9.31 1.42
C GLY A 170 22.08 -9.98 2.74
N GLU A 171 23.29 -10.52 2.82
CA GLU A 171 23.85 -11.19 4.02
C GLU A 171 24.58 -10.23 4.98
N LYS A 172 24.56 -8.92 4.70
CA LYS A 172 25.21 -7.88 5.52
C LYS A 172 24.44 -7.65 6.83
N ASP A 173 25.13 -7.78 7.95
CA ASP A 173 24.65 -7.56 9.33
C ASP A 173 25.63 -6.69 10.13
N GLY A 174 26.16 -5.68 9.44
CA GLY A 174 27.18 -4.77 9.92
C GLY A 174 26.78 -4.04 11.19
N TYR A 175 27.74 -3.96 12.11
CA TYR A 175 27.68 -3.11 13.28
C TYR A 175 29.07 -2.63 13.64
N MET A 176 29.17 -1.41 14.15
CA MET A 176 30.44 -0.83 14.57
C MET A 176 30.46 -0.50 16.05
N SER A 177 31.51 -0.97 16.73
CA SER A 177 31.75 -0.73 18.16
C SER A 177 33.09 -0.04 18.34
N ILE A 178 33.10 1.18 18.87
CA ILE A 178 34.29 1.99 19.12
C ILE A 178 34.50 2.13 20.63
N GLN A 179 35.44 1.38 21.19
CA GLN A 179 35.86 1.46 22.58
C GLN A 179 36.90 2.59 22.77
N GLY A 180 36.45 3.82 22.54
CA GLY A 180 37.26 5.03 22.58
C GLY A 180 36.45 6.24 22.10
N ASN A 181 37.12 7.37 21.83
CA ASN A 181 36.47 8.55 21.26
C ASN A 181 36.36 8.45 19.74
N LEU A 182 35.33 9.07 19.16
CA LEU A 182 35.14 9.25 17.72
C LEU A 182 35.30 10.73 17.36
N ASN A 183 36.24 11.07 16.48
CA ASN A 183 36.45 12.42 15.96
C ASN A 183 36.34 12.40 14.44
N VAL A 184 35.43 13.19 13.87
CA VAL A 184 35.14 13.21 12.43
C VAL A 184 35.11 14.66 11.97
N ASN A 185 36.01 15.03 11.05
CA ASN A 185 36.10 16.39 10.51
C ASN A 185 36.21 16.34 8.99
N ASN A 186 35.38 17.10 8.27
CA ASN A 186 35.35 17.09 6.80
C ASN A 186 35.25 15.67 6.21
N SER A 187 34.43 14.81 6.81
CA SER A 187 34.38 13.39 6.51
C SER A 187 32.94 12.89 6.39
N PHE A 188 32.77 11.66 5.90
CA PHE A 188 31.45 11.08 5.63
C PHE A 188 31.13 9.92 6.58
N ILE A 189 29.86 9.79 6.97
CA ILE A 189 29.36 8.61 7.68
C ILE A 189 28.15 8.05 6.91
N GLY A 190 28.33 6.91 6.24
CA GLY A 190 27.27 6.17 5.56
C GLY A 190 26.60 5.15 6.48
N ILE A 191 25.30 5.29 6.68
CA ILE A 191 24.49 4.34 7.46
C ILE A 191 23.49 3.66 6.51
N HIS A 192 23.83 2.45 6.10
CA HIS A 192 23.03 1.67 5.17
C HIS A 192 22.17 0.66 5.91
N ASP A 193 21.00 1.10 6.40
CA ASP A 193 20.10 0.30 7.24
C ASP A 193 18.76 0.04 6.55
N ALA A 194 18.68 -1.04 5.78
CA ALA A 194 17.48 -1.39 5.00
C ALA A 194 16.21 -1.53 5.88
N SER A 195 16.39 -1.88 7.15
CA SER A 195 15.30 -2.08 8.11
C SER A 195 15.02 -0.86 9.01
N LYS A 196 15.83 0.20 8.90
CA LYS A 196 15.81 1.37 9.79
C LYS A 196 15.76 1.01 11.29
N LYS A 197 16.49 -0.02 11.71
CA LYS A 197 16.60 -0.45 13.13
C LYS A 197 17.27 0.60 14.01
N GLY A 198 18.26 1.32 13.47
CA GLY A 198 19.06 2.31 14.18
C GLY A 198 20.05 1.74 15.19
N GLY A 199 21.01 2.56 15.58
CA GLY A 199 22.03 2.28 16.59
C GLY A 199 23.08 1.28 16.11
N LEU A 200 23.41 1.30 14.82
CA LEU A 200 24.42 0.43 14.21
C LEU A 200 25.86 0.87 14.55
N ILE A 201 26.05 2.11 15.00
CA ILE A 201 27.32 2.64 15.49
C ILE A 201 27.20 2.89 16.99
N SER A 202 28.13 2.34 17.76
CA SER A 202 28.22 2.51 19.22
C SER A 202 29.62 2.98 19.63
N VAL A 203 29.68 3.94 20.55
CA VAL A 203 30.92 4.60 20.97
C VAL A 203 30.99 4.69 22.50
N ASP A 204 32.02 4.12 23.13
CA ASP A 204 32.15 4.17 24.59
C ASP A 204 32.67 5.53 25.10
N GLY A 205 33.26 6.34 24.23
CA GLY A 205 33.78 7.68 24.52
C GLY A 205 32.95 8.82 23.93
N ASP A 206 33.55 10.01 23.87
CA ASP A 206 32.94 11.20 23.29
C ASP A 206 32.89 11.11 21.76
N VAL A 207 31.85 11.72 21.17
CA VAL A 207 31.62 11.79 19.72
C VAL A 207 31.70 13.26 19.28
N ASN A 208 32.72 13.58 18.51
CA ASN A 208 32.96 14.92 17.98
C ASN A 208 32.87 14.89 16.45
N ILE A 209 31.77 15.40 15.88
CA ILE A 209 31.58 15.50 14.43
C ILE A 209 31.46 16.97 14.05
N LYS A 210 32.26 17.42 13.09
CA LYS A 210 32.29 18.81 12.61
C LYS A 210 32.45 18.87 11.10
N ASP A 211 31.76 19.82 10.47
CA ASP A 211 31.87 20.11 9.04
C ASP A 211 31.78 18.86 8.16
N SER A 212 30.97 17.90 8.59
CA SER A 212 30.88 16.53 8.03
C SER A 212 29.45 16.22 7.59
N ALA A 213 29.27 15.11 6.89
CA ALA A 213 27.95 14.65 6.44
C ALA A 213 27.64 13.23 6.92
N ILE A 214 26.36 12.98 7.16
CA ILE A 214 25.82 11.66 7.50
C ILE A 214 24.79 11.28 6.44
N GLY A 215 25.05 10.21 5.69
CA GLY A 215 24.11 9.63 4.75
C GLY A 215 23.30 8.51 5.40
N ILE A 216 21.97 8.53 5.24
CA ILE A 216 21.13 7.37 5.55
C ILE A 216 20.65 6.76 4.25
N SER A 217 20.94 5.47 4.03
CA SER A 217 20.43 4.79 2.85
C SER A 217 18.96 4.42 2.97
N THR A 218 18.29 4.41 1.82
CA THR A 218 16.96 3.81 1.62
C THR A 218 16.96 3.03 0.33
N ASN A 219 16.24 1.91 0.31
CA ASN A 219 15.94 1.16 -0.92
C ASN A 219 14.58 1.55 -1.52
N SER A 220 13.88 2.51 -0.92
CA SER A 220 12.57 2.96 -1.35
C SER A 220 12.33 4.43 -1.04
N VAL A 221 11.99 5.19 -2.07
CA VAL A 221 11.54 6.60 -1.96
C VAL A 221 10.16 6.73 -1.30
N SER A 222 9.45 5.62 -1.08
CA SER A 222 8.16 5.61 -0.37
C SER A 222 8.30 5.79 1.15
N ASN A 223 9.53 5.82 1.67
CA ASN A 223 9.80 5.91 3.10
C ASN A 223 10.96 6.88 3.35
N LEU A 224 10.89 8.12 2.86
CA LEU A 224 11.87 9.16 3.20
C LEU A 224 11.60 9.77 4.58
N GLY A 225 10.35 9.81 5.03
CA GLY A 225 10.02 10.23 6.39
C GLY A 225 10.74 9.42 7.46
N ILE A 226 11.50 10.10 8.32
CA ILE A 226 12.22 9.51 9.46
C ILE A 226 11.89 10.32 10.73
N ASN A 227 11.60 9.62 11.82
CA ASN A 227 11.33 10.24 13.12
C ASN A 227 12.21 9.60 14.19
N ASN A 228 13.19 10.35 14.69
CA ASN A 228 14.13 9.97 15.74
C ASN A 228 14.88 8.67 15.46
N TYR A 229 15.36 8.49 14.23
CA TYR A 229 16.25 7.38 13.90
C TYR A 229 17.56 7.52 14.67
N VAL A 230 17.96 6.49 15.40
CA VAL A 230 19.20 6.51 16.18
C VAL A 230 20.37 6.25 15.21
N ALA A 231 21.15 7.27 14.89
CA ALA A 231 22.33 7.14 14.04
C ALA A 231 23.51 6.55 14.82
N ILE A 232 23.85 7.16 15.96
CA ILE A 232 25.01 6.81 16.79
C ILE A 232 24.58 6.76 18.25
N LYS A 233 25.02 5.73 18.98
CA LYS A 233 24.88 5.64 20.44
C LYS A 233 26.23 5.91 21.11
N THR A 234 26.22 6.61 22.23
CA THR A 234 27.43 6.89 23.02
C THR A 234 27.21 6.75 24.52
N THR A 235 28.24 6.30 25.26
CA THR A 235 28.29 6.47 26.73
C THR A 235 28.93 7.78 27.18
N GLY A 236 29.66 8.47 26.30
CA GLY A 236 30.24 9.80 26.48
C GLY A 236 29.25 10.93 26.18
N SER A 237 29.73 11.96 25.49
CA SER A 237 28.99 13.17 25.10
C SER A 237 29.18 13.52 23.62
N PHE A 238 28.23 14.28 23.06
CA PHE A 238 28.34 14.88 21.72
C PHE A 238 28.87 16.32 21.83
N ASN A 239 29.60 16.80 20.82
CA ASN A 239 30.01 18.20 20.74
C ASN A 239 28.81 19.16 20.59
N GLU A 240 28.94 20.39 21.07
CA GLU A 240 27.84 21.39 21.06
C GLU A 240 27.27 21.66 19.66
N ASP A 241 28.12 21.66 18.63
CA ASP A 241 27.77 21.95 17.24
C ASP A 241 27.40 20.71 16.41
N ILE A 242 27.09 19.57 17.06
CA ILE A 242 26.79 18.31 16.36
C ILE A 242 25.62 18.45 15.37
N ASP A 243 24.66 19.34 15.67
CA ASP A 243 23.46 19.59 14.89
C ASP A 243 23.69 20.39 13.60
N LYS A 244 24.89 20.95 13.41
CA LYS A 244 25.27 21.71 12.21
C LYS A 244 25.81 20.85 11.07
N ASN A 245 26.07 19.57 11.32
CA ASN A 245 26.52 18.65 10.29
C ASN A 245 25.38 18.34 9.31
N ILE A 246 25.76 18.04 8.07
CA ILE A 246 24.81 17.78 6.98
C ILE A 246 24.24 16.37 7.14
N VAL A 247 22.96 16.19 6.83
CA VAL A 247 22.35 14.87 6.73
C VAL A 247 21.62 14.73 5.40
N THR A 248 21.84 13.62 4.71
CA THR A 248 21.19 13.34 3.44
C THR A 248 20.61 11.91 3.36
N ALA A 249 19.65 11.71 2.45
CA ALA A 249 19.20 10.39 2.03
C ALA A 249 20.06 9.90 0.86
N LEU A 250 20.51 8.65 0.96
CA LEU A 250 21.12 7.93 -0.14
C LEU A 250 20.06 6.96 -0.69
N TYR A 251 19.71 7.07 -1.97
CA TYR A 251 18.78 6.15 -2.59
C TYR A 251 19.54 5.05 -3.32
N THR A 252 19.62 3.88 -2.68
CA THR A 252 20.23 2.68 -3.26
C THR A 252 19.26 2.06 -4.26
N LYS A 253 19.60 2.08 -5.55
CA LYS A 253 18.72 1.58 -6.61
C LYS A 253 19.41 0.57 -7.50
N ASP A 254 18.68 -0.49 -7.87
CA ASP A 254 19.10 -1.39 -8.95
C ASP A 254 19.03 -0.65 -10.29
N ILE A 255 20.19 -0.35 -10.88
CA ILE A 255 20.33 0.38 -12.15
C ILE A 255 19.60 -0.36 -13.28
N THR A 256 19.58 -1.69 -13.24
CA THR A 256 18.91 -2.51 -14.26
C THR A 256 17.40 -2.28 -14.28
N SER A 257 16.82 -1.85 -13.17
CA SER A 257 15.38 -1.57 -13.07
C SER A 257 14.91 -0.47 -14.02
N MET A 258 15.80 0.39 -14.51
CA MET A 258 15.49 1.48 -15.45
C MET A 258 15.57 1.06 -16.93
N LEU A 259 16.06 -0.14 -17.21
CA LEU A 259 16.34 -0.63 -18.55
C LEU A 259 15.30 -1.62 -19.06
N GLU A 260 14.95 -1.53 -20.34
CA GLU A 260 14.21 -2.56 -21.07
C GLU A 260 15.09 -3.80 -21.30
N THR A 261 16.39 -3.58 -21.49
CA THR A 261 17.42 -4.63 -21.64
C THR A 261 17.80 -5.33 -20.33
N SER A 262 17.11 -5.04 -19.22
CA SER A 262 17.39 -5.60 -17.88
C SER A 262 17.48 -7.12 -17.81
N ASN A 263 16.81 -7.86 -18.70
CA ASN A 263 16.89 -9.33 -18.75
C ASN A 263 18.26 -9.86 -19.21
N LEU A 264 19.08 -9.02 -19.82
CA LEU A 264 20.44 -9.36 -20.26
C LEU A 264 21.49 -9.13 -19.17
N LEU A 265 21.13 -8.35 -18.14
CA LEU A 265 22.01 -8.04 -17.03
C LEU A 265 21.68 -8.92 -15.82
N PRO A 266 22.70 -9.34 -15.05
CA PRO A 266 22.47 -10.00 -13.77
C PRO A 266 21.63 -9.15 -12.82
N LYS A 267 20.55 -9.72 -12.28
CA LYS A 267 19.70 -9.05 -11.28
C LYS A 267 20.44 -8.86 -9.97
N ASN A 268 20.20 -7.74 -9.29
CA ASN A 268 20.80 -7.41 -7.99
C ASN A 268 22.34 -7.34 -8.01
N VAL A 269 22.93 -6.95 -9.14
CA VAL A 269 24.39 -6.81 -9.28
C VAL A 269 24.83 -5.35 -9.41
N PHE A 270 23.97 -4.51 -9.97
CA PHE A 270 24.26 -3.10 -10.28
C PHE A 270 23.41 -2.23 -9.37
N PHE A 271 23.96 -1.82 -8.24
CA PHE A 271 23.32 -0.88 -7.33
C PHE A 271 24.11 0.41 -7.31
N GLU A 272 23.40 1.53 -7.37
CA GLU A 272 23.98 2.87 -7.24
C GLU A 272 23.28 3.63 -6.13
N ASP A 273 24.06 4.40 -5.37
CA ASP A 273 23.57 5.27 -4.30
C ASP A 273 23.47 6.71 -4.79
N THR A 274 22.28 7.12 -5.20
CA THR A 274 22.06 8.51 -5.61
C THR A 274 21.75 9.40 -4.40
N ASP A 275 22.38 10.57 -4.34
CA ASP A 275 22.10 11.58 -3.31
C ASP A 275 20.74 12.26 -3.51
N LEU A 276 19.90 12.24 -2.47
CA LEU A 276 18.61 12.95 -2.44
C LEU A 276 18.66 14.23 -1.58
N ALA A 277 19.83 14.82 -1.34
CA ALA A 277 19.99 16.04 -0.54
C ALA A 277 19.10 17.18 -1.03
N LYS A 278 18.96 17.34 -2.35
CA LYS A 278 18.08 18.38 -2.94
C LYS A 278 16.60 18.15 -2.63
N PHE A 279 16.19 16.92 -2.33
CA PHE A 279 14.79 16.52 -2.13
C PHE A 279 14.43 16.21 -0.69
N THR A 280 15.37 16.32 0.26
CA THR A 280 15.14 15.97 1.66
C THR A 280 15.66 17.03 2.62
N ASP A 281 14.97 17.20 3.74
CA ASP A 281 15.36 18.12 4.82
C ASP A 281 15.53 17.32 6.12
N TYR A 282 16.63 16.59 6.24
CA TYR A 282 16.97 15.89 7.48
C TYR A 282 17.73 16.79 8.46
N LYS A 283 17.51 16.52 9.75
CA LYS A 283 18.13 17.26 10.86
C LYS A 283 18.65 16.31 11.91
N LEU A 284 19.78 16.71 12.49
CA LEU A 284 20.34 16.06 13.66
C LEU A 284 19.76 16.65 14.93
N SER A 285 19.63 15.79 15.94
CA SER A 285 19.35 16.20 17.31
C SER A 285 19.96 15.19 18.26
N VAL A 286 20.17 15.59 19.52
CA VAL A 286 20.63 14.68 20.57
C VAL A 286 19.42 14.28 21.42
N SER A 287 19.36 13.00 21.80
CA SER A 287 18.32 12.49 22.71
C SER A 287 18.33 13.20 24.06
N ASN A 288 17.20 13.16 24.76
CA ASN A 288 17.04 13.83 26.06
C ASN A 288 18.05 13.37 27.13
N ASP A 289 18.53 12.13 27.06
CA ASP A 289 19.56 11.59 27.97
C ASP A 289 20.99 11.93 27.55
N GLY A 290 21.18 12.57 26.38
CA GLY A 290 22.48 12.92 25.83
C GLY A 290 23.23 11.75 25.19
N LYS A 291 22.61 10.58 25.00
CA LYS A 291 23.30 9.32 24.65
C LYS A 291 23.07 8.81 23.24
N SER A 292 22.19 9.45 22.47
CA SER A 292 21.91 9.08 21.09
C SER A 292 21.90 10.29 20.17
N LEU A 293 22.55 10.18 19.02
CA LEU A 293 22.39 11.09 17.90
C LEU A 293 21.19 10.61 17.09
N LEU A 294 20.21 11.49 16.93
CA LEU A 294 18.93 11.22 16.29
C LEU A 294 18.84 11.96 14.96
N ILE A 295 18.30 11.30 13.95
CA ILE A 295 17.95 11.91 12.66
C ILE A 295 16.43 11.95 12.52
N SER A 296 15.92 13.11 12.12
CA SER A 296 14.51 13.36 11.85
C SER A 296 14.32 14.24 10.63
N GLY A 297 13.27 14.03 9.85
CA GLY A 297 12.95 14.81 8.66
C GLY A 297 12.28 13.95 7.59
N GLY A 298 12.31 14.40 6.35
CA GLY A 298 11.71 13.71 5.21
C GLY A 298 11.85 14.51 3.93
N ALA A 299 11.02 14.21 2.94
CA ALA A 299 11.03 14.93 1.68
C ALA A 299 10.65 16.41 1.85
N ASN A 300 11.30 17.28 1.09
CA ASN A 300 11.05 18.74 1.06
C ASN A 300 10.18 19.13 -0.15
N GLU A 301 9.93 20.43 -0.36
CA GLU A 301 9.01 20.88 -1.44
C GLU A 301 9.53 20.62 -2.86
N ASN A 302 10.83 20.38 -3.04
CA ASN A 302 11.43 20.19 -4.36
C ASN A 302 10.95 18.92 -5.05
N VAL A 303 10.35 17.96 -4.34
CA VAL A 303 9.71 16.78 -4.95
C VAL A 303 8.44 17.10 -5.75
N ARG A 304 8.04 18.38 -5.77
CA ARG A 304 6.96 18.93 -6.61
C ARG A 304 7.50 19.71 -7.81
N ASP A 305 8.80 19.99 -7.85
CA ASP A 305 9.44 20.66 -8.97
C ASP A 305 9.85 19.62 -10.02
N LEU A 306 9.00 19.46 -11.03
CA LEU A 306 9.24 18.50 -12.10
C LEU A 306 10.51 18.78 -12.91
N ALA A 307 10.98 20.03 -12.99
CA ALA A 307 12.24 20.33 -13.66
C ALA A 307 13.41 19.71 -12.89
N MET A 308 13.44 19.92 -11.56
CA MET A 308 14.46 19.32 -10.70
C MET A 308 14.42 17.79 -10.71
N ILE A 309 13.22 17.19 -10.75
CA ILE A 309 13.05 15.74 -10.82
C ILE A 309 13.59 15.19 -12.14
N LEU A 310 13.25 15.81 -13.27
CA LEU A 310 13.73 15.37 -14.59
C LEU A 310 15.26 15.55 -14.73
N GLU A 311 15.82 16.62 -14.15
CA GLU A 311 17.27 16.81 -14.08
C GLU A 311 17.94 15.73 -13.21
N SER A 312 17.37 15.39 -12.05
CA SER A 312 17.84 14.27 -11.23
C SER A 312 17.73 12.92 -11.93
N GLU A 313 16.70 12.72 -12.75
CA GLU A 313 16.56 11.52 -13.58
C GLU A 313 17.68 11.38 -14.64
N ILE A 314 18.23 12.49 -15.12
CA ILE A 314 19.41 12.49 -15.99
C ILE A 314 20.66 12.12 -15.18
N ASP A 315 20.82 12.73 -14.00
CA ASP A 315 21.98 12.48 -13.12
C ASP A 315 22.07 10.98 -12.75
N ILE A 316 20.97 10.36 -12.31
CA ILE A 316 20.90 8.92 -12.00
C ILE A 316 21.33 8.06 -13.21
N ARG A 317 20.93 8.45 -14.43
CA ARG A 317 21.29 7.71 -15.65
C ARG A 317 22.76 7.90 -16.05
N LYS A 318 23.38 9.02 -15.67
CA LYS A 318 24.82 9.26 -15.87
C LYS A 318 25.64 8.47 -14.88
N GLU A 319 25.27 8.45 -13.60
CA GLU A 319 25.88 7.59 -12.57
C GLU A 319 25.84 6.10 -12.98
N ALA A 320 24.72 5.68 -13.58
CA ALA A 320 24.60 4.34 -14.15
C ALA A 320 25.59 4.04 -15.29
N LEU A 321 25.87 5.01 -16.17
CA LEU A 321 26.88 4.87 -17.22
C LEU A 321 28.28 4.78 -16.63
N ASP A 322 28.59 5.57 -15.60
CA ASP A 322 29.89 5.56 -14.92
C ASP A 322 30.13 4.21 -14.23
N THR A 323 29.09 3.64 -13.61
CA THR A 323 29.12 2.27 -13.07
C THR A 323 29.48 1.25 -14.14
N PHE A 324 28.85 1.33 -15.32
CA PHE A 324 29.14 0.42 -16.43
C PHE A 324 30.56 0.58 -16.97
N GLU A 325 31.06 1.80 -17.11
CA GLU A 325 32.44 2.06 -17.52
C GLU A 325 33.46 1.48 -16.53
N ASN A 326 33.21 1.64 -15.23
CA ASN A 326 34.07 1.07 -14.18
C ASN A 326 34.10 -0.47 -14.24
N ILE A 327 32.96 -1.11 -14.48
CA ILE A 327 32.89 -2.57 -14.65
C ILE A 327 33.64 -3.01 -15.91
N LYS A 328 33.50 -2.31 -17.04
CA LYS A 328 34.25 -2.61 -18.27
C LYS A 328 35.76 -2.47 -18.08
N LYS A 329 36.21 -1.45 -17.32
CA LYS A 329 37.64 -1.28 -16.99
C LYS A 329 38.15 -2.46 -16.17
N ASN A 330 37.39 -2.92 -15.18
CA ASN A 330 37.76 -4.07 -14.35
C ASN A 330 37.86 -5.36 -15.18
N ILE A 331 36.89 -5.63 -16.06
CA ILE A 331 36.94 -6.79 -16.97
C ILE A 331 38.18 -6.74 -17.88
N LYS A 332 38.49 -5.58 -18.48
CA LYS A 332 39.67 -5.43 -19.34
C LYS A 332 40.99 -5.58 -18.58
N TYR A 333 41.06 -5.07 -17.35
CA TYR A 333 42.24 -5.22 -16.49
C TYR A 333 42.49 -6.71 -16.16
N ASP A 334 41.43 -7.47 -15.91
CA ASP A 334 41.49 -8.91 -15.66
C ASP A 334 41.96 -9.70 -16.89
N GLU A 335 41.49 -9.36 -18.09
CA GLU A 335 41.98 -9.97 -19.34
C GLU A 335 43.50 -9.80 -19.53
N GLU A 336 44.05 -8.67 -19.10
CA GLU A 336 45.45 -8.28 -19.31
C GLU A 336 46.38 -8.80 -18.20
N TYR A 337 45.92 -8.92 -16.94
CA TYR A 337 46.77 -9.23 -15.79
C TYR A 337 46.35 -10.43 -14.93
N ASN A 338 45.08 -10.89 -14.95
CA ASN A 338 44.63 -12.01 -14.12
C ASN A 338 43.32 -12.65 -14.64
N LYS A 339 43.42 -13.81 -15.32
CA LYS A 339 42.32 -14.43 -16.09
C LYS A 339 41.05 -14.89 -15.32
N ASN A 340 40.89 -14.59 -14.03
CA ASN A 340 39.83 -15.16 -13.19
C ASN A 340 39.19 -14.20 -12.16
N SER A 341 39.39 -12.87 -12.24
CA SER A 341 39.12 -11.97 -11.09
C SER A 341 37.74 -11.35 -10.94
N TYR A 342 36.86 -11.28 -11.95
CA TYR A 342 35.53 -10.64 -11.78
C TYR A 342 34.34 -11.53 -12.22
N GLN A 343 33.70 -12.21 -11.28
CA GLN A 343 32.52 -13.07 -11.47
C GLN A 343 31.57 -12.96 -10.26
N LYS A 344 30.92 -11.81 -10.07
CA LYS A 344 29.85 -11.65 -9.06
C LYS A 344 28.76 -12.75 -9.21
N PRO A 345 27.98 -13.06 -8.16
CA PRO A 345 26.85 -13.98 -8.26
C PRO A 345 25.92 -13.59 -9.41
N GLY A 346 25.71 -14.49 -10.38
CA GLY A 346 24.92 -14.23 -11.58
C GLY A 346 25.72 -13.82 -12.82
N TYR A 347 27.05 -13.84 -12.77
CA TYR A 347 27.94 -13.55 -13.89
C TYR A 347 27.71 -14.46 -15.11
N ILE A 348 27.62 -13.84 -16.30
CA ILE A 348 27.21 -14.47 -17.56
C ILE A 348 28.39 -14.69 -18.54
N GLY A 349 29.62 -14.42 -18.11
CA GLY A 349 30.84 -14.40 -18.95
C GLY A 349 31.20 -12.99 -19.41
N ASP A 350 32.50 -12.68 -19.54
CA ASP A 350 33.01 -11.35 -19.91
C ASP A 350 32.41 -10.85 -21.22
N ASP A 351 32.46 -11.65 -22.29
CA ASP A 351 31.91 -11.28 -23.60
C ASP A 351 30.41 -10.94 -23.53
N ALA A 352 29.64 -11.78 -22.84
CA ALA A 352 28.20 -11.59 -22.69
C ALA A 352 27.87 -10.39 -21.78
N MET A 353 28.69 -10.15 -20.76
CA MET A 353 28.58 -8.99 -19.88
C MET A 353 28.89 -7.69 -20.63
N LEU A 354 29.98 -7.65 -21.40
CA LEU A 354 30.37 -6.51 -22.21
C LEU A 354 29.31 -6.20 -23.28
N GLU A 355 28.73 -7.22 -23.91
CA GLU A 355 27.63 -7.04 -24.87
C GLU A 355 26.37 -6.50 -24.19
N ALA A 356 25.97 -7.07 -23.05
CA ALA A 356 24.80 -6.61 -22.29
C ALA A 356 24.97 -5.17 -21.80
N ILE A 357 26.15 -4.82 -21.28
CA ILE A 357 26.50 -3.45 -20.87
C ILE A 357 26.45 -2.52 -22.07
N ALA A 358 27.03 -2.87 -23.22
CA ALA A 358 27.01 -2.01 -24.40
C ALA A 358 25.58 -1.70 -24.90
N GLN A 359 24.66 -2.67 -24.79
CA GLN A 359 23.25 -2.46 -25.11
C GLN A 359 22.56 -1.55 -24.09
N ALA A 360 22.82 -1.76 -22.81
CA ALA A 360 22.30 -0.94 -21.71
C ALA A 360 22.80 0.52 -21.79
N GLU A 361 24.09 0.73 -22.08
CA GLU A 361 24.68 2.06 -22.26
C GLU A 361 24.02 2.82 -23.40
N LYS A 362 23.81 2.14 -24.54
CA LYS A 362 23.11 2.74 -25.69
C LYS A 362 21.69 3.17 -25.30
N GLU A 363 20.97 2.30 -24.59
CA GLU A 363 19.61 2.61 -24.11
C GLU A 363 19.60 3.82 -23.17
N LEU A 364 20.51 3.87 -22.18
CA LEU A 364 20.63 5.00 -21.25
C LEU A 364 20.99 6.30 -21.97
N GLN A 365 21.93 6.26 -22.92
CA GLN A 365 22.31 7.43 -23.71
C GLN A 365 21.14 7.97 -24.54
N GLU A 366 20.33 7.09 -25.12
CA GLU A 366 19.10 7.48 -25.84
C GLU A 366 18.06 8.09 -24.88
N GLN A 367 17.86 7.50 -23.71
CA GLN A 367 16.96 8.04 -22.67
C GLN A 367 17.42 9.42 -22.17
N ILE A 368 18.71 9.59 -21.85
CA ILE A 368 19.30 10.87 -21.42
C ILE A 368 19.09 11.93 -22.49
N LYS A 369 19.43 11.64 -23.75
CA LYS A 369 19.27 12.58 -24.85
C LYS A 369 17.80 12.99 -25.04
N LYS A 370 16.87 12.04 -24.89
CA LYS A 370 15.43 12.32 -24.98
C LYS A 370 14.99 13.26 -23.86
N LEU A 371 15.40 13.00 -22.62
CA LEU A 371 15.12 13.84 -21.45
C LEU A 371 15.72 15.24 -21.60
N GLU A 372 16.99 15.35 -21.99
CA GLU A 372 17.66 16.64 -22.22
C GLU A 372 16.95 17.47 -23.29
N GLN A 373 16.56 16.84 -24.41
CA GLN A 373 15.78 17.50 -25.46
C GLN A 373 14.40 17.94 -24.98
N GLN A 374 13.69 17.09 -24.23
CA GLN A 374 12.38 17.40 -23.67
C GLN A 374 12.45 18.62 -22.74
N ILE A 375 13.41 18.65 -21.82
CA ILE A 375 13.64 19.77 -20.90
C ILE A 375 13.94 21.06 -21.69
N GLN A 376 14.80 20.97 -22.71
CA GLN A 376 15.16 22.12 -23.53
C GLN A 376 13.96 22.66 -24.33
N ASP A 377 13.18 21.78 -24.96
CA ASP A 377 11.99 22.16 -25.74
C ASP A 377 10.94 22.86 -24.87
N ILE A 378 10.72 22.39 -23.64
CA ILE A 378 9.79 23.03 -22.69
C ILE A 378 10.29 24.42 -22.29
N LYS A 379 11.59 24.54 -21.97
CA LYS A 379 12.25 25.81 -21.61
C LYS A 379 12.19 26.82 -22.76
N ASP A 380 12.49 26.41 -24.00
CA ASP A 380 12.50 27.28 -25.18
C ASP A 380 11.11 27.78 -25.57
N ASN A 381 10.08 26.98 -25.33
CA ASN A 381 8.69 27.35 -25.59
C ASN A 381 8.04 28.14 -24.43
N GLY A 382 8.77 28.40 -23.34
CA GLY A 382 8.24 29.04 -22.14
C GLY A 382 7.14 28.23 -21.45
N GLY A 383 7.13 26.92 -21.67
CA GLY A 383 6.16 25.98 -21.08
C GLY A 383 6.40 25.77 -19.59
N LYS A 384 5.39 25.24 -18.90
CA LYS A 384 5.54 24.68 -17.55
C LYS A 384 5.56 23.17 -17.67
N PHE A 385 6.47 22.53 -16.94
CA PHE A 385 6.48 21.09 -16.79
C PHE A 385 5.17 20.61 -16.17
N ASP A 386 4.59 19.55 -16.73
CA ASP A 386 3.39 18.90 -16.21
C ASP A 386 3.59 17.40 -16.00
N GLY A 387 2.62 16.74 -15.38
CA GLY A 387 2.71 15.31 -15.07
C GLY A 387 2.85 14.41 -16.30
N GLY A 388 2.45 14.87 -17.48
CA GLY A 388 2.68 14.19 -18.76
C GLY A 388 4.16 14.05 -19.08
N ASP A 389 4.93 15.09 -18.77
CA ASP A 389 6.37 15.13 -19.01
C ASP A 389 7.13 14.06 -18.22
N LEU A 390 6.74 13.85 -16.96
CA LEU A 390 7.32 12.83 -16.11
C LEU A 390 6.81 11.42 -16.49
N VAL A 391 5.49 11.26 -16.69
CA VAL A 391 4.86 9.97 -17.03
C VAL A 391 5.37 9.40 -18.35
N GLU A 392 5.82 10.21 -19.29
CA GLU A 392 6.41 9.72 -20.53
C GLU A 392 7.70 8.92 -20.33
N ASN A 393 8.43 9.20 -19.25
CA ASN A 393 9.72 8.57 -18.93
C ASN A 393 9.58 7.38 -17.96
N MET A 394 8.36 7.11 -17.50
CA MET A 394 8.01 6.02 -16.58
C MET A 394 7.52 4.78 -17.34
N LYS A 395 8.36 3.74 -17.42
CA LYS A 395 8.07 2.52 -18.19
C LYS A 395 7.00 1.60 -17.59
N ASP A 396 6.84 1.60 -16.26
CA ASP A 396 5.92 0.68 -15.57
C ASP A 396 4.46 1.18 -15.56
N ILE A 397 4.20 2.36 -16.13
CA ILE A 397 2.84 2.87 -16.31
C ILE A 397 2.19 2.19 -17.50
N SER A 398 1.12 1.42 -17.22
CA SER A 398 0.42 0.71 -18.27
C SER A 398 -0.26 1.68 -19.25
N LEU A 399 -0.29 1.31 -20.54
CA LEU A 399 -0.87 2.14 -21.59
C LEU A 399 -2.34 2.51 -21.31
N GLU A 400 -3.10 1.60 -20.70
CA GLU A 400 -4.49 1.83 -20.32
C GLU A 400 -4.66 2.83 -19.15
N ASN A 401 -3.62 3.04 -18.34
CA ASN A 401 -3.65 3.92 -17.19
C ASN A 401 -2.98 5.27 -17.46
N LYS A 402 -2.20 5.42 -18.55
CA LYS A 402 -1.37 6.60 -18.82
C LYS A 402 -2.10 7.94 -18.65
N ASN A 403 -3.25 8.12 -19.28
CA ASN A 403 -4.02 9.38 -19.17
C ASN A 403 -4.56 9.63 -17.75
N LEU A 404 -4.99 8.58 -17.05
CA LEU A 404 -5.48 8.72 -15.68
C LEU A 404 -4.31 9.04 -14.73
N ALA A 405 -3.15 8.40 -14.92
CA ALA A 405 -1.93 8.66 -14.16
C ALA A 405 -1.46 10.12 -14.31
N ILE A 406 -1.51 10.67 -15.53
CA ILE A 406 -1.18 12.09 -15.79
C ILE A 406 -2.11 13.02 -15.00
N ASN A 407 -3.43 12.81 -15.11
CA ASN A 407 -4.41 13.65 -14.41
C ASN A 407 -4.28 13.52 -12.88
N MET A 408 -4.02 12.32 -12.37
CA MET A 408 -3.78 12.08 -10.96
C MET A 408 -2.50 12.76 -10.48
N LEU A 409 -1.40 12.63 -11.23
CA LEU A 409 -0.12 13.25 -10.89
C LEU A 409 -0.24 14.79 -10.87
N ASN A 410 -0.89 15.38 -11.86
CA ASN A 410 -1.18 16.82 -11.86
C ASN A 410 -1.98 17.26 -10.63
N SER A 411 -2.97 16.48 -10.22
CA SER A 411 -3.71 16.72 -8.98
C SER A 411 -2.84 16.54 -7.73
N ILE A 412 -1.90 15.59 -7.71
CA ILE A 412 -0.96 15.37 -6.60
C ILE A 412 -0.01 16.56 -6.45
N LEU A 413 0.55 17.05 -7.55
CA LEU A 413 1.52 18.17 -7.55
C LEU A 413 0.90 19.46 -7.01
N ASP A 414 -0.39 19.68 -7.25
CA ASP A 414 -1.18 20.82 -6.74
C ASP A 414 -1.86 20.54 -5.37
N SER A 415 -1.70 19.33 -4.81
CA SER A 415 -2.35 18.93 -3.56
C SER A 415 -1.63 19.42 -2.29
N LYS A 416 -2.30 19.27 -1.14
CA LYS A 416 -1.71 19.45 0.21
C LYS A 416 -1.27 18.12 0.85
N LEU A 417 -1.04 17.08 0.05
CA LEU A 417 -0.45 15.83 0.56
C LEU A 417 0.95 16.09 1.13
N SER A 418 1.44 15.20 2.00
CA SER A 418 2.80 15.31 2.52
C SER A 418 3.80 15.18 1.38
N ASN A 419 4.94 15.86 1.51
CA ASN A 419 6.01 15.75 0.51
C ASN A 419 6.53 14.30 0.42
N ASP A 420 6.54 13.53 1.51
CA ASP A 420 6.90 12.10 1.44
C ASP A 420 5.97 11.30 0.53
N ALA A 421 4.66 11.59 0.54
CA ALA A 421 3.69 10.95 -0.35
C ALA A 421 3.94 11.33 -1.81
N VAL A 422 4.30 12.58 -2.08
CA VAL A 422 4.64 13.04 -3.43
C VAL A 422 5.93 12.40 -3.91
N ALA A 423 6.97 12.40 -3.08
CA ALA A 423 8.27 11.80 -3.36
C ALA A 423 8.17 10.32 -3.72
N ALA A 424 7.30 9.59 -3.03
CA ALA A 424 7.01 8.18 -3.31
C ALA A 424 6.54 7.92 -4.75
N LEU A 425 5.99 8.94 -5.41
CA LEU A 425 5.46 8.87 -6.77
C LEU A 425 6.39 9.54 -7.79
N THR A 426 7.00 10.68 -7.43
CA THR A 426 7.79 11.49 -8.37
C THR A 426 9.24 11.05 -8.47
N LEU A 427 9.84 10.52 -7.40
CA LEU A 427 11.22 10.02 -7.41
C LEU A 427 11.31 8.53 -7.80
N ASP A 428 10.17 7.85 -7.95
CA ASP A 428 10.12 6.49 -8.48
C ASP A 428 10.25 6.49 -10.01
N THR A 429 11.49 6.51 -10.51
CA THR A 429 11.74 6.71 -11.95
C THR A 429 11.12 5.63 -12.85
N THR A 430 10.72 4.46 -12.34
CA THR A 430 10.04 3.46 -13.19
C THR A 430 8.53 3.75 -13.29
N GLY A 431 7.97 4.48 -12.33
CA GLY A 431 6.55 4.81 -12.22
C GLY A 431 5.68 3.68 -11.65
N LYS A 432 6.29 2.65 -11.05
CA LYS A 432 5.58 1.50 -10.47
C LYS A 432 4.60 1.92 -9.37
N ASN A 433 5.00 2.85 -8.51
CA ASN A 433 4.15 3.38 -7.44
C ASN A 433 2.98 4.19 -8.02
N LEU A 434 3.23 5.07 -8.99
CA LEU A 434 2.16 5.83 -9.65
C LEU A 434 1.18 4.91 -10.39
N ASN A 435 1.67 3.88 -11.08
CA ASN A 435 0.81 2.90 -11.75
C ASN A 435 -0.04 2.10 -10.75
N THR A 436 0.55 1.68 -9.62
CA THR A 436 -0.17 0.95 -8.56
C THR A 436 -1.24 1.82 -7.92
N LEU A 437 -0.92 3.08 -7.58
CA LEU A 437 -1.89 4.04 -7.05
C LEU A 437 -3.03 4.30 -8.05
N THR A 438 -2.70 4.44 -9.34
CA THR A 438 -3.67 4.63 -10.42
C THR A 438 -4.60 3.42 -10.55
N THR A 439 -4.03 2.21 -10.50
CA THR A 439 -4.78 0.95 -10.57
C THR A 439 -5.71 0.78 -9.37
N ASN A 440 -5.21 0.99 -8.15
CA ASN A 440 -6.02 0.91 -6.94
C ASN A 440 -7.13 1.95 -6.93
N THR A 441 -6.85 3.18 -7.36
CA THR A 441 -7.85 4.26 -7.46
C THR A 441 -8.92 3.94 -8.50
N LYS A 442 -8.53 3.42 -9.68
CA LYS A 442 -9.45 2.96 -10.73
C LYS A 442 -10.34 1.82 -10.23
N ALA A 443 -9.76 0.83 -9.54
CA ALA A 443 -10.48 -0.29 -8.97
C ALA A 443 -11.47 0.16 -7.87
N SER A 444 -11.02 0.98 -6.92
CA SER A 444 -11.86 1.48 -5.83
C SER A 444 -12.99 2.37 -6.34
N ALA A 445 -12.71 3.28 -7.28
CA ALA A 445 -13.71 4.16 -7.86
C ALA A 445 -14.81 3.35 -8.55
N LYS A 446 -14.44 2.33 -9.33
CA LYS A 446 -15.39 1.41 -9.96
C LYS A 446 -16.22 0.64 -8.92
N ALA A 447 -15.60 0.15 -7.85
CA ALA A 447 -16.31 -0.51 -6.75
C ALA A 447 -17.32 0.44 -6.07
N ILE A 448 -16.90 1.67 -5.76
CA ILE A 448 -17.74 2.70 -5.13
C ILE A 448 -18.93 3.06 -6.03
N VAL A 449 -18.69 3.31 -7.32
CA VAL A 449 -19.76 3.61 -8.28
C VAL A 449 -20.69 2.41 -8.43
N ASN A 450 -20.17 1.18 -8.54
CA ASN A 450 -21.01 -0.01 -8.61
C ASN A 450 -21.87 -0.18 -7.34
N ASN A 451 -21.33 0.06 -6.15
CA ASN A 451 -22.10 -0.03 -4.91
C ASN A 451 -23.16 1.07 -4.83
N ALA A 452 -22.85 2.29 -5.25
CA ALA A 452 -23.82 3.39 -5.32
C ALA A 452 -24.93 3.11 -6.36
N GLN A 453 -24.58 2.54 -7.51
CA GLN A 453 -25.51 2.27 -8.61
C GLN A 453 -26.41 1.05 -8.38
N ASN A 454 -25.92 0.03 -7.67
CA ASN A 454 -26.66 -1.22 -7.49
C ASN A 454 -27.21 -1.41 -6.08
N SER A 455 -26.69 -0.64 -5.13
CA SER A 455 -26.99 -0.76 -3.70
C SER A 455 -27.01 -2.23 -3.29
N SER A 456 -25.87 -2.90 -3.43
CA SER A 456 -25.67 -4.31 -3.05
C SER A 456 -26.23 -4.61 -1.65
N VAL A 457 -26.08 -3.68 -0.70
CA VAL A 457 -26.76 -3.71 0.61
C VAL A 457 -28.30 -3.71 0.48
N ASN A 458 -28.88 -2.79 -0.29
CA ASN A 458 -30.33 -2.74 -0.52
C ASN A 458 -30.84 -3.97 -1.27
N SER A 459 -30.02 -4.63 -2.08
CA SER A 459 -30.43 -5.88 -2.73
C SER A 459 -30.67 -6.97 -1.68
N SER A 460 -29.75 -7.16 -0.75
CA SER A 460 -29.90 -8.17 0.32
C SER A 460 -30.94 -7.77 1.38
N ILE A 461 -31.01 -6.50 1.79
CA ILE A 461 -32.09 -5.96 2.64
C ILE A 461 -33.44 -6.09 1.92
N GLY A 462 -33.48 -5.82 0.61
CA GLY A 462 -34.66 -5.95 -0.23
C GLY A 462 -35.16 -7.39 -0.31
N VAL A 463 -34.27 -8.38 -0.44
CA VAL A 463 -34.61 -9.81 -0.36
C VAL A 463 -35.21 -10.15 1.02
N ALA A 464 -34.61 -9.66 2.11
CA ALA A 464 -35.14 -9.87 3.47
C ALA A 464 -36.52 -9.22 3.64
N ASN A 465 -36.71 -7.99 3.17
CA ASN A 465 -37.99 -7.30 3.27
C ASN A 465 -39.07 -7.91 2.35
N ASP A 466 -38.68 -8.42 1.17
CA ASP A 466 -39.55 -9.21 0.30
C ASP A 466 -39.98 -10.53 0.94
N LEU A 467 -39.08 -11.23 1.65
CA LEU A 467 -39.41 -12.41 2.45
C LEU A 467 -40.39 -12.05 3.58
N ALA A 468 -40.06 -11.01 4.36
CA ALA A 468 -40.84 -10.56 5.49
C ALA A 468 -42.24 -10.12 5.11
N ILE A 469 -42.42 -9.41 3.99
CA ILE A 469 -43.73 -8.94 3.50
C ILE A 469 -44.44 -10.02 2.68
N GLY A 470 -43.71 -10.81 1.88
CA GLY A 470 -44.25 -11.91 1.07
C GLY A 470 -44.93 -12.99 1.90
N THR A 471 -44.33 -13.38 3.04
CA THR A 471 -45.01 -14.25 4.03
C THR A 471 -46.34 -13.62 4.49
N ARG A 472 -46.44 -12.31 4.63
CA ARG A 472 -47.70 -11.66 5.05
C ARG A 472 -48.75 -11.70 3.97
N ILE A 473 -48.37 -11.37 2.73
CA ILE A 473 -49.26 -11.44 1.57
C ILE A 473 -49.80 -12.86 1.42
N ALA A 474 -48.93 -13.87 1.39
CA ALA A 474 -49.35 -15.27 1.30
C ALA A 474 -50.32 -15.66 2.43
N LYS A 475 -50.09 -15.24 3.69
CA LYS A 475 -51.03 -15.56 4.78
C LYS A 475 -52.40 -14.89 4.64
N LEU A 476 -52.43 -13.63 4.22
CA LEU A 476 -53.69 -12.89 4.02
C LEU A 476 -54.51 -13.48 2.88
N SER A 477 -53.81 -14.04 1.92
CA SER A 477 -54.34 -14.72 0.75
C SER A 477 -54.73 -16.18 0.99
N ASN A 478 -54.84 -16.61 2.25
CA ASN A 478 -55.13 -17.98 2.61
C ASN A 478 -56.65 -18.25 2.61
N PRO A 479 -57.18 -19.09 1.71
CA PRO A 479 -58.62 -19.39 1.62
C PRO A 479 -59.18 -20.10 2.87
N TYR A 480 -58.33 -20.73 3.68
CA TYR A 480 -58.75 -21.42 4.91
C TYR A 480 -59.07 -20.46 6.08
N GLN A 481 -58.89 -19.14 5.93
CA GLN A 481 -59.27 -18.15 6.96
C GLN A 481 -60.78 -17.88 7.04
N ASP A 482 -61.56 -18.36 6.06
CA ASP A 482 -63.02 -18.24 6.09
C ASP A 482 -63.64 -19.55 6.61
N LYS A 483 -64.22 -19.50 7.82
CA LYS A 483 -64.89 -20.65 8.46
C LYS A 483 -66.00 -21.26 7.59
N ALA A 484 -66.68 -20.46 6.76
CA ALA A 484 -67.73 -20.95 5.86
C ALA A 484 -67.16 -21.73 4.65
N LEU A 485 -65.94 -21.39 4.21
CA LEU A 485 -65.22 -22.13 3.17
C LEU A 485 -64.62 -23.43 3.72
N VAL A 486 -64.08 -23.41 4.94
CA VAL A 486 -63.55 -24.61 5.62
C VAL A 486 -64.62 -25.69 5.80
N GLU A 487 -65.85 -25.31 6.19
CA GLU A 487 -67.00 -26.23 6.29
C GLU A 487 -67.45 -26.80 4.92
N LYS A 488 -67.37 -26.01 3.85
CA LYS A 488 -67.61 -26.49 2.46
C LYS A 488 -66.52 -27.45 1.98
N PHE A 489 -65.24 -27.15 2.24
CA PHE A 489 -64.13 -28.04 1.89
C PHE A 489 -64.19 -29.38 2.64
N ALA A 490 -64.68 -29.37 3.89
CA ALA A 490 -64.86 -30.59 4.69
C ALA A 490 -66.01 -31.49 4.20
N THR A 491 -66.99 -30.96 3.46
CA THR A 491 -68.27 -31.65 3.17
C THR A 491 -68.46 -32.06 1.71
N THR A 492 -67.75 -31.49 0.74
CA THR A 492 -67.97 -31.81 -0.69
C THR A 492 -66.80 -32.51 -1.37
N HIS A 493 -66.95 -33.80 -1.66
CA HIS A 493 -66.11 -34.61 -2.56
C HIS A 493 -66.51 -34.44 -4.05
N ILE A 494 -66.81 -33.22 -4.53
CA ILE A 494 -67.14 -33.00 -5.94
C ILE A 494 -66.38 -31.80 -6.51
N ALA A 495 -65.39 -32.11 -7.34
CA ALA A 495 -64.70 -31.19 -8.23
C ALA A 495 -65.61 -30.85 -9.43
N ALA A 496 -66.45 -29.81 -9.35
CA ALA A 496 -67.09 -29.24 -10.54
C ALA A 496 -67.78 -27.86 -10.38
N LEU A 497 -68.09 -27.36 -9.18
CA LEU A 497 -68.96 -26.16 -9.04
C LEU A 497 -68.40 -25.03 -8.15
N ALA A 498 -67.10 -25.05 -7.83
CA ALA A 498 -66.46 -24.05 -6.97
C ALA A 498 -65.81 -22.88 -7.74
N SER A 499 -66.33 -22.49 -8.92
CA SER A 499 -65.78 -21.37 -9.68
C SER A 499 -66.08 -19.99 -9.08
N ASP A 500 -67.10 -19.90 -8.22
CA ASP A 500 -67.78 -18.62 -7.91
C ASP A 500 -67.75 -18.22 -6.43
N VAL A 501 -66.88 -18.78 -5.60
CA VAL A 501 -66.74 -18.32 -4.20
C VAL A 501 -65.29 -18.03 -3.90
N TYR A 502 -64.93 -16.76 -4.07
CA TYR A 502 -63.71 -16.21 -3.50
C TYR A 502 -64.13 -15.06 -2.58
N ASN A 503 -63.83 -15.18 -1.29
CA ASN A 503 -63.74 -14.05 -0.37
C ASN A 503 -62.39 -14.26 0.31
N TYR A 504 -61.37 -13.55 -0.18
CA TYR A 504 -59.98 -13.84 0.17
C TYR A 504 -59.60 -13.41 1.59
N TYR A 505 -60.41 -12.54 2.22
CA TYR A 505 -60.26 -12.18 3.62
C TYR A 505 -61.43 -12.74 4.41
N GLY A 506 -61.25 -13.95 4.95
CA GLY A 506 -62.18 -14.51 5.92
C GLY A 506 -62.43 -13.52 7.07
N ASN A 507 -63.62 -13.64 7.65
CA ASN A 507 -64.20 -12.85 8.73
C ASN A 507 -63.38 -12.99 10.04
N SER A 508 -62.12 -12.53 10.00
CA SER A 508 -61.18 -12.51 11.12
C SER A 508 -61.54 -11.32 12.01
N SER A 509 -61.81 -11.57 13.29
CA SER A 509 -62.05 -10.54 14.29
C SER A 509 -60.86 -9.60 14.53
N PHE A 510 -59.67 -9.95 14.04
CA PHE A 510 -58.44 -9.18 14.18
C PHE A 510 -58.15 -8.35 12.93
N ASN A 511 -58.12 -7.04 13.09
CA ASN A 511 -57.86 -6.08 12.01
C ASN A 511 -56.43 -5.55 12.02
N ASN A 512 -55.67 -5.77 13.10
CA ASN A 512 -54.33 -5.25 13.28
C ASN A 512 -53.34 -6.40 13.49
N ASN A 513 -52.13 -6.21 12.99
CA ASN A 513 -51.03 -7.14 13.17
C ASN A 513 -49.76 -6.39 13.57
N PHE A 514 -48.97 -7.01 14.44
CA PHE A 514 -47.58 -6.66 14.68
C PHE A 514 -46.70 -7.84 14.29
N TRP A 515 -45.54 -7.59 13.71
CA TRP A 515 -44.61 -8.63 13.29
C TRP A 515 -43.16 -8.18 13.43
N GLY A 516 -42.28 -9.16 13.56
CA GLY A 516 -40.84 -8.95 13.65
C GLY A 516 -40.06 -10.09 13.02
N ASN A 517 -38.93 -9.81 12.38
CA ASN A 517 -38.01 -10.83 11.86
C ASN A 517 -36.58 -10.45 12.17
N VAL A 518 -35.74 -11.45 12.39
CA VAL A 518 -34.28 -11.32 12.37
C VAL A 518 -33.78 -12.01 11.11
N PHE A 519 -32.77 -11.43 10.46
CA PHE A 519 -32.22 -11.95 9.21
C PHE A 519 -30.71 -11.89 9.20
N GLY A 520 -30.11 -12.76 8.40
CA GLY A 520 -28.68 -12.82 8.12
C GLY A 520 -28.45 -13.20 6.67
N GLY A 521 -27.33 -12.77 6.10
CA GLY A 521 -27.06 -12.93 4.68
C GLY A 521 -25.63 -12.61 4.29
N ALA A 522 -25.37 -12.69 2.99
CA ALA A 522 -24.08 -12.36 2.41
C ALA A 522 -24.25 -11.64 1.07
N ASN A 523 -23.42 -10.62 0.87
CA ASN A 523 -23.19 -9.96 -0.40
C ASN A 523 -21.91 -10.54 -1.00
N ILE A 524 -21.99 -11.21 -2.15
CA ILE A 524 -20.85 -11.87 -2.79
C ILE A 524 -20.60 -11.18 -4.14
N ILE A 525 -19.46 -10.49 -4.25
CA ILE A 525 -19.03 -9.79 -5.47
C ILE A 525 -17.69 -10.38 -5.89
N ASP A 526 -17.68 -11.09 -7.02
CA ASP A 526 -16.49 -11.73 -7.61
C ASP A 526 -15.65 -12.62 -6.66
N GLY A 527 -16.30 -13.20 -5.65
CA GLY A 527 -15.65 -14.04 -4.63
C GLY A 527 -15.40 -13.33 -3.30
N ASP A 528 -15.43 -11.98 -3.29
CA ASP A 528 -15.39 -11.21 -2.05
C ASP A 528 -16.76 -11.23 -1.37
N SER A 529 -16.79 -11.76 -0.14
CA SER A 529 -18.02 -11.87 0.65
C SER A 529 -18.05 -10.85 1.78
N GLY A 530 -19.15 -10.09 1.85
CA GLY A 530 -19.48 -9.22 2.97
C GLY A 530 -20.73 -9.70 3.71
N ALA A 531 -20.69 -9.69 5.04
CA ALA A 531 -21.80 -10.15 5.87
C ALA A 531 -22.92 -9.10 5.97
N LEU A 532 -24.16 -9.57 6.15
CA LEU A 532 -25.32 -8.75 6.46
C LEU A 532 -26.08 -9.41 7.61
N TYR A 533 -26.49 -8.66 8.62
CA TYR A 533 -27.43 -9.13 9.63
C TYR A 533 -28.24 -7.98 10.21
N GLY A 534 -29.45 -8.28 10.67
CA GLY A 534 -30.34 -7.23 11.11
C GLY A 534 -31.70 -7.73 11.58
N PHE A 535 -32.61 -6.78 11.78
CA PHE A 535 -33.98 -7.05 12.14
C PHE A 535 -34.94 -6.10 11.43
N THR A 536 -36.15 -6.58 11.18
CA THR A 536 -37.27 -5.78 10.67
C THR A 536 -38.45 -5.91 11.61
N LEU A 537 -39.05 -4.79 11.99
CA LEU A 537 -40.30 -4.71 12.74
C LEU A 537 -41.35 -4.04 11.88
N GLY A 538 -42.60 -4.49 11.97
CA GLY A 538 -43.68 -3.86 11.23
C GLY A 538 -45.04 -4.03 11.88
N ALA A 539 -45.95 -3.16 11.45
CA ALA A 539 -47.34 -3.20 11.84
C ALA A 539 -48.21 -2.94 10.62
N ASP A 540 -49.29 -3.70 10.49
CA ASP A 540 -50.26 -3.53 9.42
C ASP A 540 -51.69 -3.63 9.89
N ARG A 541 -52.57 -2.99 9.13
CA ARG A 541 -54.00 -2.92 9.38
C ARG A 541 -54.78 -3.15 8.10
N LYS A 542 -55.83 -3.98 8.19
CA LYS A 542 -56.87 -4.05 7.18
C LYS A 542 -57.67 -2.74 7.19
N ILE A 543 -57.64 -2.01 6.08
CA ILE A 543 -58.38 -0.75 5.92
C ILE A 543 -59.83 -1.03 5.52
N ASN A 544 -60.02 -2.05 4.70
CA ASN A 544 -61.31 -2.64 4.33
C ASN A 544 -61.07 -4.10 3.88
N ASP A 545 -62.11 -4.75 3.37
CA ASP A 545 -62.05 -6.15 2.92
C ASP A 545 -61.10 -6.37 1.73
N ASN A 546 -60.68 -5.31 1.04
CA ASN A 546 -59.90 -5.37 -0.20
C ASN A 546 -58.53 -4.70 -0.10
N ALA A 547 -58.16 -4.14 1.06
CA ALA A 547 -56.95 -3.36 1.20
C ALA A 547 -56.32 -3.44 2.60
N LEU A 548 -55.01 -3.61 2.62
CA LEU A 548 -54.19 -3.56 3.82
C LEU A 548 -53.11 -2.51 3.67
N LEU A 549 -52.86 -1.75 4.72
CA LEU A 549 -51.79 -0.77 4.81
C LEU A 549 -50.88 -1.13 5.98
N GLY A 550 -49.57 -1.10 5.74
CA GLY A 550 -48.57 -1.38 6.76
C GLY A 550 -47.36 -0.47 6.69
N PHE A 551 -46.68 -0.37 7.83
CA PHE A 551 -45.42 0.33 7.99
C PHE A 551 -44.40 -0.62 8.58
N TYR A 552 -43.13 -0.42 8.23
CA TYR A 552 -42.03 -1.19 8.79
C TYR A 552 -40.78 -0.34 8.99
N PHE A 553 -39.96 -0.81 9.89
CA PHE A 553 -38.62 -0.32 10.16
C PHE A 553 -37.64 -1.49 10.09
N THR A 554 -36.53 -1.30 9.38
CA THR A 554 -35.44 -2.26 9.26
C THR A 554 -34.15 -1.61 9.75
N TYR A 555 -33.44 -2.33 10.61
CA TYR A 555 -32.02 -2.08 10.90
C TYR A 555 -31.20 -3.22 10.29
N ALA A 556 -30.09 -2.89 9.63
CA ALA A 556 -29.12 -3.89 9.17
C ALA A 556 -27.68 -3.39 9.28
N ASP A 557 -26.82 -4.17 9.94
CA ASP A 557 -25.37 -4.04 9.82
C ASP A 557 -24.91 -4.77 8.57
N SER A 558 -24.09 -4.10 7.74
CA SER A 558 -23.62 -4.66 6.48
C SER A 558 -22.14 -4.36 6.27
N THR A 559 -21.41 -5.35 5.79
CA THR A 559 -20.08 -5.17 5.21
C THR A 559 -20.13 -5.48 3.71
N ILE A 560 -19.43 -4.69 2.90
CA ILE A 560 -19.15 -4.98 1.50
C ILE A 560 -17.63 -4.95 1.29
N LYS A 561 -17.14 -5.93 0.55
CA LYS A 561 -15.76 -6.02 0.09
C LYS A 561 -15.77 -6.14 -1.43
N ASP A 562 -14.94 -5.35 -2.09
CA ASP A 562 -14.70 -5.46 -3.54
C ASP A 562 -13.24 -5.05 -3.84
N GLY A 563 -12.36 -6.05 -3.94
CA GLY A 563 -10.94 -5.87 -4.18
C GLY A 563 -10.26 -5.02 -3.09
N VAL A 564 -9.80 -3.82 -3.46
CA VAL A 564 -9.07 -2.90 -2.58
C VAL A 564 -9.98 -2.05 -1.68
N MET A 565 -11.30 -2.17 -1.80
CA MET A 565 -12.29 -1.36 -1.09
C MET A 565 -13.10 -2.22 -0.09
N GLU A 566 -13.24 -1.71 1.14
CA GLU A 566 -14.15 -2.22 2.16
C GLU A 566 -15.10 -1.09 2.62
N GLN A 567 -16.39 -1.39 2.73
CA GLN A 567 -17.41 -0.49 3.27
C GLN A 567 -18.18 -1.20 4.38
N LYS A 568 -18.29 -0.59 5.55
CA LYS A 568 -19.15 -1.03 6.65
C LYS A 568 -20.24 -0.01 6.83
N SER A 569 -21.49 -0.45 6.88
CA SER A 569 -22.63 0.44 6.97
C SER A 569 -23.67 -0.06 7.95
N ASP A 570 -24.15 0.86 8.77
CA ASP A 570 -25.40 0.72 9.51
C ASP A 570 -26.56 1.20 8.64
N ASN A 571 -27.60 0.41 8.45
CA ASN A 571 -28.68 0.75 7.52
C ASN A 571 -29.98 0.93 8.29
N TYR A 572 -30.55 2.13 8.24
CA TYR A 572 -31.81 2.47 8.86
C TYR A 572 -32.85 2.74 7.78
N GLN A 573 -33.76 1.79 7.54
CA GLN A 573 -34.78 1.87 6.52
C GLN A 573 -36.16 1.99 7.17
N PHE A 574 -36.95 2.96 6.72
CA PHE A 574 -38.37 3.07 7.04
C PHE A 574 -39.19 2.93 5.77
N GLY A 575 -40.24 2.13 5.81
CA GLY A 575 -41.08 1.92 4.65
C GLY A 575 -42.55 1.76 4.95
N ILE A 576 -43.33 1.94 3.89
CA ILE A 576 -44.77 1.76 3.84
C ILE A 576 -45.06 0.73 2.75
N TYR A 577 -46.04 -0.14 3.00
CA TYR A 577 -46.51 -1.09 2.01
C TYR A 577 -48.03 -1.18 2.01
N SER A 578 -48.57 -1.55 0.87
CA SER A 578 -50.00 -1.80 0.69
C SER A 578 -50.21 -3.06 -0.14
N LEU A 579 -51.19 -3.85 0.25
CA LEU A 579 -51.72 -4.95 -0.52
C LEU A 579 -53.17 -4.60 -0.87
N ILE A 580 -53.47 -4.54 -2.17
CA ILE A 580 -54.78 -4.19 -2.70
C ILE A 580 -55.28 -5.36 -3.54
N ASN A 581 -56.51 -5.80 -3.28
CA ASN A 581 -57.19 -6.86 -4.01
C ASN A 581 -58.42 -6.24 -4.70
N PRO A 582 -58.30 -5.68 -5.92
CA PRO A 582 -59.42 -5.01 -6.59
C PRO A 582 -60.64 -5.92 -6.82
N ASN A 583 -60.36 -7.21 -6.99
CA ASN A 583 -61.30 -8.31 -6.97
C ASN A 583 -60.54 -9.57 -6.55
N ASP A 584 -61.26 -10.67 -6.42
CA ASP A 584 -60.72 -11.93 -5.92
C ASP A 584 -59.65 -12.61 -6.80
N GLN A 585 -59.47 -12.13 -8.03
CA GLN A 585 -58.54 -12.72 -8.98
C GLN A 585 -57.23 -11.92 -9.09
N TRP A 586 -57.12 -10.75 -8.46
CA TRP A 586 -55.98 -9.86 -8.64
C TRP A 586 -55.41 -9.39 -7.30
N GLU A 587 -54.09 -9.43 -7.19
CA GLU A 587 -53.33 -8.82 -6.08
C GLU A 587 -52.40 -7.74 -6.64
N ILE A 588 -52.41 -6.58 -6.01
CA ILE A 588 -51.51 -5.46 -6.29
C ILE A 588 -50.71 -5.16 -5.02
N ASN A 589 -49.39 -5.23 -5.11
CA ASN A 589 -48.48 -4.89 -4.03
C ASN A 589 -47.79 -3.56 -4.34
N LEU A 590 -47.85 -2.64 -3.39
CA LEU A 590 -47.15 -1.36 -3.44
C LEU A 590 -46.18 -1.28 -2.26
N ARG A 591 -44.99 -0.75 -2.48
CA ARG A 591 -44.02 -0.44 -1.43
C ARG A 591 -43.30 0.86 -1.74
N ALA A 592 -43.05 1.64 -0.71
CA ALA A 592 -42.12 2.74 -0.74
C ALA A 592 -41.23 2.71 0.50
N TYR A 593 -39.97 3.11 0.36
CA TYR A 593 -39.07 3.24 1.50
C TYR A 593 -38.08 4.39 1.33
N GLY A 594 -37.64 4.92 2.47
CA GLY A 594 -36.47 5.77 2.59
C GLY A 594 -35.46 5.12 3.53
N GLN A 595 -34.17 5.29 3.24
CA GLN A 595 -33.09 4.72 4.04
C GLN A 595 -31.94 5.71 4.17
N ILE A 596 -31.32 5.72 5.35
CA ILE A 596 -30.06 6.40 5.62
C ILE A 596 -29.06 5.33 6.06
N SER A 597 -27.85 5.42 5.50
CA SER A 597 -26.78 4.46 5.74
C SER A 597 -25.48 5.17 6.11
N PRO A 598 -25.22 5.44 7.40
CA PRO A 598 -23.88 5.76 7.88
C PRO A 598 -22.90 4.68 7.44
N THR A 599 -21.81 5.10 6.81
CA THR A 599 -20.85 4.22 6.13
C THR A 599 -19.43 4.63 6.46
N ASP A 600 -18.66 3.67 6.96
CA ASP A 600 -17.20 3.73 7.07
C ASP A 600 -16.59 3.05 5.85
N GLN A 601 -15.80 3.79 5.08
CA GLN A 601 -15.10 3.31 3.91
C GLN A 601 -13.60 3.21 4.19
N SER A 602 -12.98 2.14 3.72
CA SER A 602 -11.54 1.98 3.65
C SER A 602 -11.11 1.52 2.27
N VAL A 603 -10.05 2.14 1.72
CA VAL A 603 -9.47 1.79 0.43
C VAL A 603 -7.98 1.60 0.58
N VAL A 604 -7.46 0.44 0.20
CA VAL A 604 -6.02 0.15 0.21
C VAL A 604 -5.31 0.89 -0.92
N MET A 605 -4.32 1.71 -0.58
CA MET A 605 -3.54 2.54 -1.48
C MET A 605 -2.05 2.31 -1.23
N LEU A 606 -1.34 1.70 -2.18
CA LEU A 606 0.06 1.30 -1.99
C LEU A 606 0.24 0.47 -0.70
N ASN A 607 1.00 0.99 0.27
CA ASN A 607 1.29 0.35 1.56
C ASN A 607 0.41 0.87 2.72
N ASP A 608 -0.56 1.75 2.45
CA ASP A 608 -1.44 2.35 3.45
C ASP A 608 -2.93 2.21 3.05
N SER A 609 -3.84 2.71 3.88
CA SER A 609 -5.27 2.75 3.62
C SER A 609 -5.82 4.17 3.74
N ASN A 610 -6.58 4.59 2.74
CA ASN A 610 -7.41 5.78 2.85
C ASN A 610 -8.72 5.42 3.55
N LYS A 611 -9.22 6.31 4.41
CA LYS A 611 -10.45 6.12 5.17
C LYS A 611 -11.39 7.31 5.04
N ALA A 612 -12.69 7.07 4.97
CA ALA A 612 -13.71 8.12 4.98
C ALA A 612 -14.97 7.65 5.70
N ASP A 613 -15.71 8.60 6.26
CA ASP A 613 -17.04 8.42 6.83
C ASP A 613 -18.06 9.30 6.09
N TYR A 614 -19.22 8.73 5.76
CA TYR A 614 -20.31 9.46 5.14
C TYR A 614 -21.66 8.79 5.32
N ASN A 615 -22.74 9.55 5.09
CA ASN A 615 -24.12 9.08 5.24
C ASN A 615 -24.82 9.01 3.89
N SER A 616 -24.83 7.82 3.26
CA SER A 616 -25.58 7.61 2.02
C SER A 616 -27.08 7.59 2.28
N LYS A 617 -27.86 7.97 1.27
CA LYS A 617 -29.32 7.99 1.30
C LYS A 617 -29.89 7.18 0.15
N PHE A 618 -30.92 6.41 0.43
CA PHE A 618 -31.61 5.61 -0.57
C PHE A 618 -33.10 5.82 -0.51
N PHE A 619 -33.75 5.72 -1.66
CA PHE A 619 -35.19 5.72 -1.79
C PHE A 619 -35.60 4.67 -2.81
N GLY A 620 -36.69 3.96 -2.53
CA GLY A 620 -37.19 2.93 -3.43
C GLY A 620 -38.70 2.92 -3.50
N LEU A 621 -39.21 2.65 -4.69
CA LEU A 621 -40.62 2.42 -5.00
C LEU A 621 -40.75 1.10 -5.74
N SER A 622 -41.72 0.27 -5.36
CA SER A 622 -42.05 -0.95 -6.10
C SER A 622 -43.55 -1.10 -6.23
N ALA A 623 -43.99 -1.51 -7.41
CA ALA A 623 -45.36 -1.93 -7.66
C ALA A 623 -45.36 -3.23 -8.45
N ASN A 624 -46.07 -4.24 -7.99
CA ASN A 624 -46.34 -5.44 -8.78
C ASN A 624 -47.81 -5.83 -8.74
N ALA A 625 -48.29 -6.41 -9.83
CA ALA A 625 -49.65 -6.88 -9.97
C ALA A 625 -49.66 -8.29 -10.57
N GLY A 626 -50.48 -9.17 -9.99
CA GLY A 626 -50.56 -10.56 -10.42
C GLY A 626 -51.97 -11.11 -10.35
N ARG A 627 -52.28 -12.02 -11.28
CA ARG A 627 -53.56 -12.72 -11.34
C ARG A 627 -53.44 -14.07 -10.63
N ILE A 628 -54.37 -14.38 -9.75
CA ILE A 628 -54.39 -15.64 -9.00
C ILE A 628 -55.12 -16.72 -9.79
N PHE A 629 -54.49 -17.88 -9.93
CA PHE A 629 -55.06 -19.11 -10.47
C PHE A 629 -55.09 -20.20 -9.41
N ASN A 630 -56.20 -20.94 -9.36
CA ASN A 630 -56.39 -22.09 -8.48
C ASN A 630 -56.78 -23.32 -9.34
N PRO A 631 -55.81 -24.03 -9.93
CA PRO A 631 -56.07 -25.09 -10.91
C PRO A 631 -56.68 -26.36 -10.32
N ASN A 632 -56.51 -26.60 -9.01
CA ASN A 632 -57.02 -27.78 -8.30
C ASN A 632 -57.71 -27.31 -7.02
N SER A 633 -59.04 -27.39 -6.96
CA SER A 633 -59.95 -26.84 -5.94
C SER A 633 -59.71 -27.29 -4.48
N SER A 634 -58.49 -27.25 -3.93
CA SER A 634 -58.24 -27.62 -2.52
C SER A 634 -56.86 -27.31 -1.91
N SER A 635 -55.96 -26.44 -2.44
CA SER A 635 -54.82 -25.87 -1.63
C SER A 635 -53.71 -25.14 -2.40
N LEU A 636 -53.60 -25.30 -3.73
CA LEU A 636 -52.47 -24.75 -4.52
C LEU A 636 -52.90 -23.51 -5.29
N PHE A 637 -52.15 -22.42 -5.13
CA PHE A 637 -52.38 -21.14 -5.81
C PHE A 637 -51.15 -20.75 -6.61
N ILE A 638 -51.39 -20.23 -7.81
CA ILE A 638 -50.36 -19.81 -8.75
C ILE A 638 -50.66 -18.36 -9.12
N LYS A 639 -49.72 -17.46 -8.86
CA LYS A 639 -49.85 -16.03 -9.19
C LYS A 639 -48.69 -15.59 -10.08
N PRO A 640 -48.81 -15.66 -11.43
CA PRO A 640 -47.94 -14.89 -12.29
C PRO A 640 -48.13 -13.40 -12.04
N PHE A 641 -47.04 -12.64 -12.02
CA PHE A 641 -47.07 -11.19 -11.81
C PHE A 641 -46.05 -10.47 -12.68
N ALA A 642 -46.32 -9.19 -12.89
CA ALA A 642 -45.41 -8.22 -13.46
C ALA A 642 -45.28 -7.03 -12.52
N GLY A 643 -44.10 -6.42 -12.48
CA GLY A 643 -43.85 -5.27 -11.63
C GLY A 643 -42.86 -4.28 -12.22
N ILE A 644 -42.82 -3.12 -11.59
CA ILE A 644 -41.91 -2.01 -11.87
C ILE A 644 -41.32 -1.52 -10.56
N ASN A 645 -40.02 -1.26 -10.57
CA ASN A 645 -39.29 -0.71 -9.44
C ASN A 645 -38.53 0.53 -9.86
N TYR A 646 -38.45 1.50 -8.95
CA TYR A 646 -37.60 2.67 -9.06
C TYR A 646 -36.68 2.72 -7.85
N TYR A 647 -35.40 2.98 -8.08
CA TYR A 647 -34.39 3.11 -7.05
C TYR A 647 -33.62 4.40 -7.24
N TYR A 648 -33.44 5.12 -6.13
CA TYR A 648 -32.60 6.31 -6.04
C TYR A 648 -31.54 6.09 -4.97
N ALA A 649 -30.30 6.42 -5.29
CA ALA A 649 -29.18 6.43 -4.36
C ALA A 649 -28.46 7.77 -4.42
N HIS A 650 -28.03 8.25 -3.25
CA HIS A 650 -27.20 9.44 -3.12
C HIS A 650 -26.08 9.18 -2.12
N THR A 651 -24.86 9.32 -2.60
CA THR A 651 -23.65 9.38 -1.78
C THR A 651 -23.22 10.84 -1.73
N PRO A 652 -23.15 11.47 -0.55
CA PRO A 652 -22.72 12.86 -0.43
C PRO A 652 -21.24 13.00 -0.81
N SER A 653 -20.77 14.22 -1.03
CA SER A 653 -19.32 14.47 -1.11
C SER A 653 -18.68 14.12 0.23
N TYR A 654 -17.49 13.53 0.19
CA TYR A 654 -16.75 13.18 1.40
C TYR A 654 -15.25 13.39 1.19
N LYS A 655 -14.53 13.48 2.30
CA LYS A 655 -13.09 13.65 2.32
C LYS A 655 -12.45 12.43 2.96
N GLU A 656 -11.47 11.86 2.29
CA GLU A 656 -10.67 10.78 2.85
C GLU A 656 -9.59 11.32 3.79
N SER A 657 -9.06 10.43 4.63
CA SER A 657 -7.86 10.59 5.43
C SER A 657 -6.88 9.47 5.07
N GLY A 658 -5.57 9.69 5.20
CA GLY A 658 -4.52 8.76 4.76
C GLY A 658 -3.48 9.43 3.88
N MET A 659 -2.40 8.71 3.54
CA MET A 659 -1.27 9.25 2.79
C MET A 659 -1.67 9.83 1.41
N PHE A 660 -2.65 9.21 0.74
CA PHE A 660 -3.10 9.61 -0.61
C PHE A 660 -4.56 10.05 -0.61
N ALA A 661 -4.99 10.72 0.46
CA ALA A 661 -6.37 11.13 0.66
C ALA A 661 -6.93 11.95 -0.51
N LYS A 662 -8.21 11.72 -0.83
CA LYS A 662 -8.97 12.43 -1.87
C LYS A 662 -10.17 13.18 -1.30
N ASP A 663 -10.50 14.30 -1.93
CA ASP A 663 -11.81 14.96 -1.85
C ASP A 663 -12.69 14.37 -2.96
N VAL A 664 -13.71 13.60 -2.58
CA VAL A 664 -14.61 12.89 -3.51
C VAL A 664 -15.93 13.66 -3.62
N GLN A 665 -16.36 13.93 -4.85
CA GLN A 665 -17.61 14.64 -5.09
C GLN A 665 -18.84 13.77 -4.83
N SER A 666 -19.99 14.40 -4.62
CA SER A 666 -21.25 13.69 -4.44
C SER A 666 -21.62 12.93 -5.71
N MET A 667 -22.22 11.75 -5.54
CA MET A 667 -22.71 10.92 -6.63
C MET A 667 -24.18 10.56 -6.39
N THR A 668 -24.94 10.50 -7.47
CA THR A 668 -26.32 10.03 -7.49
C THR A 668 -26.48 8.89 -8.47
N ASN A 669 -27.50 8.07 -8.26
CA ASN A 669 -27.91 7.06 -9.22
C ASN A 669 -29.43 6.91 -9.24
N ASN A 670 -29.98 6.79 -10.45
CA ASN A 670 -31.39 6.61 -10.74
C ASN A 670 -31.58 5.35 -11.59
N SER A 671 -32.34 4.41 -11.07
CA SER A 671 -32.57 3.13 -11.75
C SER A 671 -34.06 2.82 -11.85
N ILE A 672 -34.46 2.24 -12.98
CA ILE A 672 -35.81 1.66 -13.17
C ILE A 672 -35.62 0.22 -13.61
N SER A 673 -36.29 -0.70 -12.93
CA SER A 673 -36.34 -2.10 -13.30
C SER A 673 -37.76 -2.58 -13.55
N LEU A 674 -37.88 -3.59 -14.41
CA LEU A 674 -39.11 -4.34 -14.63
C LEU A 674 -38.90 -5.75 -14.10
N GLU A 675 -39.90 -6.30 -13.41
CA GLU A 675 -39.87 -7.67 -12.90
C GLU A 675 -41.00 -8.52 -13.49
N LEU A 676 -40.70 -9.79 -13.74
CA LEU A 676 -41.65 -10.81 -14.14
C LEU A 676 -41.39 -12.04 -13.29
N GLY A 677 -42.43 -12.59 -12.68
CA GLY A 677 -42.29 -13.74 -11.80
C GLY A 677 -43.56 -14.53 -11.64
N THR A 678 -43.47 -15.60 -10.87
CA THR A 678 -44.62 -16.41 -10.48
C THR A 678 -44.47 -16.80 -9.03
N GLU A 679 -45.50 -16.51 -8.23
CA GLU A 679 -45.58 -16.93 -6.85
C GLU A 679 -46.47 -18.17 -6.75
N LEU A 680 -45.90 -19.27 -6.26
CA LEU A 680 -46.60 -20.52 -6.02
C LEU A 680 -46.84 -20.64 -4.51
N ARG A 681 -48.08 -20.84 -4.09
CA ARG A 681 -48.46 -20.98 -2.69
C ARG A 681 -49.17 -22.30 -2.46
N LYS A 682 -48.73 -23.05 -1.46
CA LYS A 682 -49.39 -24.26 -0.99
C LYS A 682 -49.88 -24.03 0.42
N TYR A 683 -51.19 -23.98 0.60
CA TYR A 683 -51.83 -23.89 1.91
C TYR A 683 -52.13 -25.29 2.44
N MET A 684 -51.73 -25.57 3.67
CA MET A 684 -51.97 -26.85 4.33
C MET A 684 -53.09 -26.74 5.37
N SER A 685 -53.32 -25.52 5.89
CA SER A 685 -54.38 -25.17 6.84
C SER A 685 -54.63 -23.66 6.82
N GLU A 686 -55.53 -23.14 7.67
CA GLU A 686 -55.73 -21.70 7.97
C GLU A 686 -54.42 -20.96 8.32
N ALA A 687 -53.48 -21.73 8.83
CA ALA A 687 -52.32 -21.26 9.56
C ALA A 687 -50.99 -21.59 8.87
N SER A 688 -50.92 -22.74 8.19
CA SER A 688 -49.69 -23.30 7.65
C SER A 688 -49.64 -23.21 6.13
N TYR A 689 -48.59 -22.60 5.60
CA TYR A 689 -48.38 -22.50 4.16
C TYR A 689 -46.89 -22.44 3.82
N LEU A 690 -46.60 -22.81 2.59
CA LEU A 690 -45.32 -22.65 1.93
C LEU A 690 -45.54 -21.81 0.66
N PHE A 691 -44.61 -20.91 0.36
CA PHE A 691 -44.56 -20.25 -0.93
C PHE A 691 -43.16 -20.27 -1.53
N ILE A 692 -43.12 -20.21 -2.85
CA ILE A 692 -41.91 -20.07 -3.65
C ILE A 692 -42.17 -19.06 -4.77
N THR A 693 -41.23 -18.14 -4.95
CA THR A 693 -41.33 -17.04 -5.91
C THR A 693 -40.06 -16.93 -6.75
N PRO A 694 -39.95 -17.66 -7.86
CA PRO A 694 -39.00 -17.34 -8.91
C PRO A 694 -39.42 -16.05 -9.64
N LYS A 695 -38.46 -15.14 -9.86
CA LYS A 695 -38.64 -13.95 -10.68
C LYS A 695 -37.36 -13.55 -11.41
N ILE A 696 -37.51 -12.81 -12.51
CA ILE A 696 -36.44 -12.15 -13.25
C ILE A 696 -36.69 -10.64 -13.16
N GLU A 697 -35.64 -9.89 -12.84
CA GLU A 697 -35.65 -8.43 -12.78
C GLU A 697 -34.66 -7.88 -13.82
N GLN A 698 -35.12 -6.99 -14.69
CA GLN A 698 -34.34 -6.35 -15.74
C GLN A 698 -34.33 -4.84 -15.52
N TYR A 699 -33.15 -4.25 -15.35
CA TYR A 699 -32.98 -2.81 -15.35
C TYR A 699 -33.17 -2.30 -16.78
N VAL A 700 -34.07 -1.33 -16.95
CA VAL A 700 -34.34 -0.65 -18.24
C VAL A 700 -33.72 0.75 -18.27
N MET A 701 -33.48 1.33 -17.10
CA MET A 701 -32.72 2.55 -16.87
C MET A 701 -31.78 2.32 -15.69
N ASN A 702 -30.54 2.77 -15.83
CA ASN A 702 -29.55 2.79 -14.76
C ASN A 702 -28.59 3.94 -15.08
N ASP A 703 -28.85 5.10 -14.50
CA ASP A 703 -28.16 6.36 -14.81
C ASP A 703 -27.51 6.86 -13.52
N GLY A 704 -26.19 6.73 -13.42
CA GLY A 704 -25.44 7.15 -12.24
C GLY A 704 -24.22 7.97 -12.60
N ASP A 705 -23.85 8.87 -11.70
CA ASP A 705 -22.75 9.79 -11.92
C ASP A 705 -21.39 9.06 -12.02
N ASP A 706 -20.46 9.71 -12.72
CA ASP A 706 -19.06 9.31 -12.75
C ASP A 706 -18.40 9.51 -11.37
N PHE A 707 -17.34 8.75 -11.10
CA PHE A 707 -16.49 9.03 -9.94
C PHE A 707 -15.61 10.25 -10.23
N VAL A 708 -15.83 11.34 -9.52
CA VAL A 708 -15.04 12.57 -9.63
C VAL A 708 -14.35 12.85 -8.31
N ALA A 709 -13.03 12.97 -8.34
CA ALA A 709 -12.22 13.25 -7.15
C ALA A 709 -10.98 14.07 -7.48
N GLY A 710 -10.46 14.79 -6.49
CA GLY A 710 -9.13 15.40 -6.50
C GLY A 710 -8.38 14.98 -5.24
N PHE A 711 -7.05 14.96 -5.27
CA PHE A 711 -6.28 14.76 -4.03
C PHE A 711 -6.50 15.93 -3.07
N VAL A 712 -6.48 15.67 -1.76
CA VAL A 712 -6.86 16.67 -0.77
C VAL A 712 -6.09 17.98 -0.95
N GLY A 713 -6.83 19.07 -1.13
CA GLY A 713 -6.28 20.41 -1.32
C GLY A 713 -5.86 20.77 -2.75
N SER A 714 -6.01 19.86 -3.71
CA SER A 714 -5.82 20.10 -5.15
C SER A 714 -6.94 20.96 -5.74
N GLY A 715 -6.61 21.85 -6.67
CA GLY A 715 -7.58 22.54 -7.53
C GLY A 715 -8.03 21.71 -8.74
N SER A 716 -7.31 20.63 -9.06
CA SER A 716 -7.59 19.73 -10.18
C SER A 716 -8.33 18.46 -9.76
N ASN A 717 -9.21 17.95 -10.62
CA ASN A 717 -9.94 16.69 -10.44
C ASN A 717 -9.61 15.70 -11.57
N PHE A 718 -9.72 14.42 -11.27
CA PHE A 718 -9.75 13.32 -12.24
C PHE A 718 -11.11 12.63 -12.23
N ILE A 719 -11.46 12.02 -13.36
CA ILE A 719 -12.77 11.40 -13.59
C ILE A 719 -12.55 9.94 -13.98
N ILE A 720 -13.26 9.04 -13.30
CA ILE A 720 -13.36 7.63 -13.65
C ILE A 720 -14.80 7.34 -13.99
N LYS A 721 -15.03 6.98 -15.26
CA LYS A 721 -16.40 6.79 -15.76
C LYS A 721 -17.13 5.68 -15.01
N GLY A 722 -18.37 5.96 -14.65
CA GLY A 722 -19.30 4.98 -14.15
C GLY A 722 -19.69 3.95 -15.21
N ASN A 723 -20.45 2.93 -14.80
CA ASN A 723 -20.91 1.89 -15.71
C ASN A 723 -22.44 1.75 -15.69
N ASP A 724 -23.09 2.45 -16.62
CA ASP A 724 -24.55 2.49 -16.78
C ASP A 724 -25.15 1.21 -17.40
N LYS A 725 -24.48 0.07 -17.22
CA LYS A 725 -24.95 -1.21 -17.73
C LYS A 725 -26.30 -1.56 -17.11
N LYS A 726 -27.21 -1.94 -18.00
CA LYS A 726 -28.52 -2.48 -17.66
C LYS A 726 -28.36 -3.92 -17.20
N LYS A 727 -28.56 -4.15 -15.91
CA LYS A 727 -28.40 -5.47 -15.28
C LYS A 727 -29.65 -6.32 -15.36
N THR A 728 -29.45 -7.63 -15.37
CA THR A 728 -30.52 -8.63 -15.29
C THR A 728 -30.23 -9.55 -14.12
N TYR A 729 -31.18 -9.71 -13.21
CA TYR A 729 -31.07 -10.61 -12.08
C TYR A 729 -32.14 -11.70 -12.15
N ALA A 730 -31.77 -12.92 -11.78
CA ALA A 730 -32.73 -13.93 -11.35
C ALA A 730 -32.81 -13.90 -9.83
N GLN A 731 -34.02 -14.02 -9.30
CA GLN A 731 -34.26 -14.10 -7.87
C GLN A 731 -35.19 -15.27 -7.56
N ILE A 732 -34.91 -15.95 -6.47
CA ILE A 732 -35.77 -16.99 -5.91
C ILE A 732 -35.98 -16.69 -4.43
N ILE A 733 -37.24 -16.75 -4.00
CA ILE A 733 -37.64 -16.58 -2.60
C ILE A 733 -38.41 -17.82 -2.19
N ILE A 734 -38.10 -18.38 -1.03
CA ILE A 734 -38.81 -19.52 -0.44
C ILE A 734 -39.14 -19.16 1.00
N GLY A 735 -40.39 -19.30 1.40
CA GLY A 735 -40.78 -19.01 2.78
C GLY A 735 -42.01 -19.79 3.22
N GLY A 736 -42.21 -19.87 4.52
CA GLY A 736 -43.36 -20.54 5.11
C GLY A 736 -43.70 -20.04 6.50
N ASN A 737 -44.88 -20.41 6.97
CA ASN A 737 -45.40 -20.05 8.29
C ASN A 737 -45.95 -21.28 9.00
N VAL A 738 -45.76 -21.32 10.32
CA VAL A 738 -46.33 -22.29 11.23
C VAL A 738 -46.97 -21.53 12.39
N ASP A 739 -48.22 -21.83 12.71
CA ASP A 739 -48.90 -21.19 13.84
C ASP A 739 -48.59 -21.92 15.15
N ILE A 740 -48.48 -21.14 16.21
CA ILE A 740 -48.33 -21.62 17.58
C ILE A 740 -49.66 -21.46 18.33
N SER A 741 -50.43 -20.40 18.02
CA SER A 741 -51.80 -20.15 18.50
C SER A 741 -52.59 -19.32 17.48
N GLU A 742 -53.87 -19.05 17.73
CA GLU A 742 -54.72 -18.21 16.86
C GLU A 742 -54.16 -16.78 16.66
N GLN A 743 -53.48 -16.24 17.69
CA GLN A 743 -52.91 -14.90 17.68
C GLN A 743 -51.43 -14.88 17.31
N PHE A 744 -50.68 -15.97 17.52
CA PHE A 744 -49.22 -16.00 17.39
C PHE A 744 -48.72 -17.01 16.35
N SER A 745 -47.87 -16.56 15.42
CA SER A 745 -47.23 -17.44 14.43
C SER A 745 -45.75 -17.18 14.17
N LEU A 746 -45.04 -18.23 13.76
CA LEU A 746 -43.63 -18.20 13.40
C LEU A 746 -43.44 -18.36 11.89
N ASN A 747 -42.51 -17.62 11.31
CA ASN A 747 -42.16 -17.72 9.90
C ASN A 747 -40.66 -17.93 9.73
N ALA A 748 -40.30 -18.59 8.64
CA ALA A 748 -38.93 -18.75 8.19
C ALA A 748 -38.88 -18.64 6.67
N GLY A 749 -37.75 -18.19 6.14
CA GLY A 749 -37.54 -18.16 4.70
C GLY A 749 -36.12 -17.83 4.30
N VAL A 750 -35.83 -18.12 3.04
CA VAL A 750 -34.52 -17.91 2.40
C VAL A 750 -34.74 -17.33 1.01
N GLY A 751 -33.83 -16.49 0.57
CA GLY A 751 -33.87 -15.87 -0.75
C GLY A 751 -32.49 -15.68 -1.31
N ALA A 752 -32.39 -15.76 -2.64
CA ALA A 752 -31.18 -15.53 -3.39
C ALA A 752 -31.48 -14.68 -4.62
N LYS A 753 -30.61 -13.72 -4.94
CA LYS A 753 -30.63 -12.88 -6.14
C LYS A 753 -29.26 -12.95 -6.82
N GLN A 754 -29.24 -13.37 -8.08
CA GLN A 754 -28.04 -13.67 -8.86
C GLN A 754 -28.03 -12.85 -10.15
N ILE A 755 -26.91 -12.21 -10.47
CA ILE A 755 -26.76 -11.54 -11.76
C ILE A 755 -26.67 -12.57 -12.90
N LEU A 756 -27.46 -12.34 -13.96
CA LEU A 756 -27.48 -13.13 -15.18
C LEU A 756 -26.78 -12.42 -16.35
N ALA A 757 -26.99 -11.11 -16.48
CA ALA A 757 -26.45 -10.30 -17.56
C ALA A 757 -26.18 -8.86 -17.11
N GLY A 758 -25.38 -8.14 -17.89
CA GLY A 758 -25.01 -6.75 -17.58
C GLY A 758 -23.90 -6.61 -16.53
N LYS A 759 -23.03 -7.62 -16.38
CA LYS A 759 -21.91 -7.60 -15.41
C LYS A 759 -21.03 -6.35 -15.59
N THR A 760 -20.73 -5.66 -14.49
CA THR A 760 -19.70 -4.63 -14.48
C THR A 760 -18.33 -5.29 -14.34
N ASP A 761 -17.39 -4.93 -15.23
CA ASP A 761 -16.02 -5.46 -15.21
C ASP A 761 -15.91 -7.01 -15.15
N GLY A 762 -16.91 -7.72 -15.69
CA GLY A 762 -16.95 -9.19 -15.70
C GLY A 762 -17.35 -9.83 -14.36
N LYS A 763 -17.54 -9.03 -13.30
CA LYS A 763 -17.81 -9.50 -11.94
C LYS A 763 -19.17 -10.15 -11.80
N ASN A 764 -19.21 -11.25 -11.05
CA ASN A 764 -20.45 -11.88 -10.62
C ASN A 764 -20.97 -11.26 -9.32
N GLU A 765 -22.28 -11.13 -9.19
CA GLU A 765 -22.95 -10.60 -8.01
C GLU A 765 -24.02 -11.60 -7.54
N THR A 766 -23.93 -11.99 -6.27
CA THR A 766 -24.88 -12.88 -5.61
C THR A 766 -25.24 -12.31 -4.25
N TYR A 767 -26.54 -12.21 -4.00
CA TYR A 767 -27.11 -11.70 -2.75
C TYR A 767 -27.94 -12.80 -2.13
N VAL A 768 -27.62 -13.20 -0.91
CA VAL A 768 -28.38 -14.24 -0.19
C VAL A 768 -28.84 -13.73 1.16
N SER A 769 -30.05 -14.11 1.56
CA SER A 769 -30.61 -13.76 2.86
C SER A 769 -31.47 -14.89 3.39
N GLY A 770 -31.38 -15.15 4.69
CA GLY A 770 -32.24 -16.04 5.43
C GLY A 770 -32.82 -15.31 6.64
N GLN A 771 -34.06 -15.63 6.99
CA GLN A 771 -34.75 -14.99 8.10
C GLN A 771 -35.62 -15.96 8.90
N VAL A 772 -35.83 -15.59 10.16
CA VAL A 772 -36.86 -16.15 11.03
C VAL A 772 -37.59 -15.02 11.73
N GLY A 773 -38.87 -15.21 12.02
CA GLY A 773 -39.63 -14.16 12.69
C GLY A 773 -40.96 -14.61 13.24
N PHE A 774 -41.65 -13.66 13.86
CA PHE A 774 -42.91 -13.88 14.53
C PHE A 774 -43.97 -12.88 14.07
N LYS A 775 -45.23 -13.19 14.38
CA LYS A 775 -46.39 -12.33 14.17
C LYS A 775 -47.36 -12.47 15.32
N TYR A 776 -47.98 -11.35 15.71
CA TYR A 776 -49.04 -11.26 16.69
C TYR A 776 -50.26 -10.51 16.09
N LYS A 777 -51.46 -11.09 16.19
CA LYS A 777 -52.73 -10.53 15.70
C LYS A 777 -53.58 -10.00 16.85
N PHE A 778 -54.23 -8.84 16.70
CA PHE A 778 -55.11 -8.24 17.71
C PHE A 778 -56.19 -7.28 17.17
#